data_AF-A0A2V6PM47-F1
#
_entry.id   AF-A0A2V6PM47-F1
#
_cell.length_a   1.000
_cell.length_b   1.000
_cell.length_c   1.000
_cell.angle_alpha   90.00
_cell.angle_beta   90.00
_cell.angle_gamma   90.00
#
_symmetry.space_group_name_H-M   'P 1'
#
loop_
_entity.id
_entity.type
_entity.pdbx_description
1 polymer ?
#
loop_
_entity_poly.entity_id
_entity_poly.type
_entity_poly.pdbx_seq_one_letter_code
_entity_poly.pdbx_strand_id
1 'polypeptide(L)'
;MASAGRPDDRISISTSQRTLWAGRLRVFVLLFAFASASSAWAQQMVTVSAQPVRVTVPDSFTGSTLVTNSVTIGGGSSQVNLTVFGLPPGVGYSFDIAAFSESGGANLILNTTNVSPGEHVLSIDASGGAENHFLLTLQSGRMWTGETNVTGHWSAASSWVGGVPPGAADDVLFTQLGAQTNTAGFTNSIVDVDTTISSLRFSQTNGTARFHTLLIDSGRTLWITGTNGFRMLRDATGVAGQMNVKIGGAQGTMVVSNQNANVAVLIDNQQAHTLDLSGLGTFVADVDRVGLGDYRLYPNYTNLSANGFGGNAAFLIPRRFIPAALLARTNIIRAVHADPDHYMNPAFRDYSLTLGNNEIGTTADCTLQLGISNVFFLDSICLIQSSAQGDPAAGGVVFNPAFATNNPVAYFRGTNGGRMSVFAIADAAGPGPSGTGDKAIVNLSAGYVDALVDRLYLARDRTNSSDGATAEATLTIAKGSILDVNTAILGFQGQGNNQNVGGTDQRSYARGVLNVSTGAVFVVNQALELGHTTADAGHPTQAEAGFGQLNISNGATVRANTITVGGVTKVSQNNTITMTTGATLVVSNTLAVPDKKLSALTMSDSALTLYVNGAKTNAYVYVTNLVTGGAGNVINIASVIGVGSYPAQVALISYESAVPNFSVNVPPGLSGFIVNNAADKTIDAVISTNLPRTLVWRGAVNGNWDTSTSNWVDAATSVPTTFSDGDFVVFEDTATGATTINVIGAVISGQSQTVAGVTVSNSVKNFAFSGGTIAGTGRMLKQGTSALTIDATSENPLTVREGVVDGTGAIGPTTIAAGATLSYAGAIAGLTSSGTSSSVDGGWQISKLGRRGHHAGHDDDCLRRTGDKPHFGHAERSG
;
A
#
# COMPACT_ATOMS: atom_id res chain seq x y z
N MET A 1 54.25 55.20 15.89
CA MET A 1 54.31 56.04 17.11
C MET A 1 53.71 55.18 18.23
N ALA A 2 54.49 54.75 19.23
CA ALA A 2 54.98 55.57 20.35
C ALA A 2 53.78 56.10 21.17
N SER A 3 53.43 55.47 22.31
CA SER A 3 53.96 55.76 23.67
C SER A 3 53.64 57.18 24.16
N ALA A 4 53.34 57.48 25.43
CA ALA A 4 52.96 56.72 26.63
C ALA A 4 52.47 57.77 27.66
N GLY A 5 51.66 57.41 28.66
CA GLY A 5 51.10 58.41 29.59
C GLY A 5 50.47 57.81 30.85
N ARG A 6 51.34 57.48 31.81
CA ARG A 6 51.08 56.98 33.18
C ARG A 6 51.12 58.16 34.18
N PRO A 7 51.11 58.01 35.53
CA PRO A 7 51.29 56.81 36.37
C PRO A 7 49.97 56.19 36.89
N ASP A 8 49.86 55.94 38.19
CA ASP A 8 49.09 54.89 38.85
C ASP A 8 48.28 55.53 40.01
N ASP A 9 47.07 55.05 40.33
CA ASP A 9 46.72 54.85 41.75
C ASP A 9 46.09 53.47 41.97
N ARG A 10 46.47 52.81 43.07
CA ARG A 10 46.40 51.34 43.21
C ARG A 10 45.56 50.91 44.41
N ILE A 11 44.67 49.93 44.20
CA ILE A 11 44.37 48.91 45.20
C ILE A 11 44.52 47.53 44.53
N SER A 12 45.19 46.61 45.23
CA SER A 12 45.69 45.34 44.68
C SER A 12 45.57 44.23 45.72
N ILE A 13 45.26 43.00 45.29
CA ILE A 13 45.56 41.69 45.92
C ILE A 13 45.14 40.62 44.88
N SER A 14 45.79 39.48 44.68
CA SER A 14 47.19 39.15 44.43
C SER A 14 47.27 37.62 44.22
N THR A 15 47.73 37.22 43.04
CA THR A 15 48.43 35.99 42.66
C THR A 15 48.76 34.91 43.72
N SER A 16 48.26 33.69 43.46
CA SER A 16 49.01 32.45 43.15
C SER A 16 50.12 31.86 44.07
N GLN A 17 50.00 30.53 44.21
CA GLN A 17 51.07 29.50 44.18
C GLN A 17 51.99 29.21 45.40
N ARG A 18 51.95 27.91 45.75
CA ARG A 18 53.09 27.01 46.07
C ARG A 18 53.91 27.28 47.34
N THR A 19 53.42 26.71 48.44
CA THR A 19 54.18 25.80 49.32
C THR A 19 53.27 24.58 49.62
N LEU A 20 53.74 23.36 49.90
CA LEU A 20 55.09 22.77 49.75
C LEU A 20 54.98 21.27 49.33
N TRP A 21 55.86 20.39 49.83
CA TRP A 21 56.06 18.98 49.45
C TRP A 21 56.59 18.17 50.65
N ALA A 22 55.86 17.12 51.08
CA ALA A 22 56.35 15.88 51.71
C ALA A 22 55.14 14.98 52.02
N GLY A 23 55.08 13.68 51.72
CA GLY A 23 55.97 12.82 50.93
C GLY A 23 55.57 11.35 51.13
N ARG A 24 55.80 10.51 50.10
CA ARG A 24 55.68 9.03 50.09
C ARG A 24 54.27 8.40 49.94
N LEU A 25 54.01 7.94 48.72
CA LEU A 25 54.00 6.50 48.40
C LEU A 25 53.15 5.59 49.33
N ARG A 26 51.82 5.49 49.11
CA ARG A 26 50.95 4.30 49.34
C ARG A 26 49.43 4.60 49.16
N VAL A 27 48.98 4.97 47.96
CA VAL A 27 47.51 5.03 47.66
C VAL A 27 47.19 4.54 46.24
N PHE A 28 47.74 3.39 45.84
CA PHE A 28 47.36 2.69 44.59
C PHE A 28 46.27 1.62 44.85
N VAL A 29 45.43 1.84 45.89
CA VAL A 29 44.40 0.90 46.38
C VAL A 29 43.03 1.57 46.56
N LEU A 30 42.95 2.91 46.68
CA LEU A 30 41.66 3.57 46.99
C LEU A 30 40.72 3.77 45.79
N LEU A 31 41.21 3.77 44.54
CA LEU A 31 40.32 3.87 43.37
C LEU A 31 39.59 2.55 43.03
N PHE A 32 39.97 1.43 43.67
CA PHE A 32 39.20 0.18 43.68
C PHE A 32 38.35 0.03 44.95
N ALA A 33 38.37 1.01 45.87
CA ALA A 33 37.67 0.98 47.15
C ALA A 33 36.39 1.84 47.19
N PHE A 34 35.98 2.44 46.06
CA PHE A 34 34.60 2.92 45.83
C PHE A 34 33.78 1.96 44.95
N ALA A 35 34.31 0.76 44.70
CA ALA A 35 33.64 -0.33 43.98
C ALA A 35 33.18 -1.47 44.92
N SER A 36 33.03 -1.20 46.22
CA SER A 36 32.49 -2.14 47.21
C SER A 36 31.56 -1.43 48.20
N ALA A 37 30.33 -1.92 48.29
CA ALA A 37 29.33 -1.58 49.29
C ALA A 37 28.83 -0.10 49.34
N SER A 38 28.49 0.48 48.19
CA SER A 38 27.16 1.11 48.12
C SER A 38 26.15 0.04 47.71
N SER A 39 25.61 -0.68 48.70
CA SER A 39 24.29 -1.30 48.51
C SER A 39 23.31 -0.16 48.33
N ALA A 40 23.02 0.19 47.08
CA ALA A 40 21.78 0.88 46.77
C ALA A 40 20.67 0.02 47.40
N TRP A 41 20.01 0.55 48.41
CA TRP A 41 18.81 -0.07 48.94
C TRP A 41 17.82 -0.02 47.78
N ALA A 42 17.68 -1.14 47.07
CA ALA A 42 16.74 -1.25 45.97
C ALA A 42 15.37 -0.90 46.55
N GLN A 43 14.80 0.21 46.07
CA GLN A 43 13.48 0.65 46.49
C GLN A 43 12.54 -0.54 46.36
N GLN A 44 11.80 -0.83 47.43
CA GLN A 44 10.83 -1.91 47.38
C GLN A 44 9.77 -1.57 46.34
N MET A 45 9.50 -2.53 45.47
CA MET A 45 8.50 -2.46 44.41
C MET A 45 7.49 -3.57 44.63
N VAL A 46 6.26 -3.34 44.18
CA VAL A 46 5.21 -4.36 44.11
C VAL A 46 4.48 -4.28 42.78
N THR A 47 4.16 -5.42 42.17
CA THR A 47 3.15 -5.52 41.11
C THR A 47 2.02 -6.45 41.53
N VAL A 48 0.80 -6.13 41.10
CA VAL A 48 -0.41 -6.91 41.35
C VAL A 48 -1.01 -7.29 40.01
N SER A 49 -1.10 -8.59 39.74
CA SER A 49 -1.69 -9.11 38.50
C SER A 49 -2.83 -10.07 38.81
N ALA A 50 -3.89 -10.09 38.01
CA ALA A 50 -5.12 -10.84 38.30
C ALA A 50 -5.68 -11.58 37.08
N GLN A 51 -6.37 -12.69 37.33
CA GLN A 51 -7.33 -13.29 36.39
C GLN A 51 -8.63 -13.70 37.11
N PRO A 52 -9.80 -13.48 36.47
CA PRO A 52 -9.97 -12.71 35.23
C PRO A 52 -9.64 -11.21 35.43
N VAL A 53 -9.27 -10.48 34.36
CA VAL A 53 -9.01 -9.02 34.41
C VAL A 53 -10.29 -8.18 34.44
N ARG A 54 -11.44 -8.84 34.30
CA ARG A 54 -12.78 -8.29 34.40
C ARG A 54 -13.71 -9.36 34.98
N VAL A 55 -14.67 -8.95 35.79
CA VAL A 55 -15.72 -9.82 36.34
C VAL A 55 -17.06 -9.46 35.70
N THR A 56 -17.80 -10.47 35.26
CA THR A 56 -19.17 -10.31 34.76
C THR A 56 -20.18 -10.95 35.70
N VAL A 57 -21.21 -10.20 36.09
CA VAL A 57 -22.35 -10.71 36.86
C VAL A 57 -23.68 -10.31 36.19
N PRO A 58 -24.75 -11.11 36.35
CA PRO A 58 -26.10 -10.62 36.06
C PRO A 58 -26.52 -9.53 37.05
N ASP A 59 -27.34 -8.57 36.60
CA ASP A 59 -27.89 -7.49 37.44
C ASP A 59 -28.84 -7.94 38.56
N SER A 60 -29.37 -9.14 38.42
CA SER A 60 -30.30 -9.83 39.33
C SER A 60 -29.60 -10.98 40.09
N PHE A 61 -28.30 -10.82 40.37
CA PHE A 61 -27.45 -11.83 40.99
C PHE A 61 -27.22 -11.58 42.48
N THR A 62 -27.18 -12.66 43.26
CA THR A 62 -26.59 -12.67 44.60
C THR A 62 -25.64 -13.85 44.70
N GLY A 63 -24.35 -13.57 44.93
CA GLY A 63 -23.33 -14.60 44.98
C GLY A 63 -21.91 -14.05 44.89
N SER A 64 -20.94 -14.96 44.88
CA SER A 64 -19.52 -14.64 44.98
C SER A 64 -18.77 -14.99 43.69
N THR A 65 -17.85 -14.13 43.27
CA THR A 65 -16.91 -14.42 42.17
C THR A 65 -15.47 -14.43 42.68
N LEU A 66 -14.71 -15.45 42.28
CA LEU A 66 -13.30 -15.60 42.57
C LEU A 66 -12.45 -14.87 41.51
N VAL A 67 -11.48 -14.08 41.97
CA VAL A 67 -10.43 -13.47 41.15
C VAL A 67 -9.10 -13.88 41.77
N THR A 68 -8.31 -14.65 41.05
CA THR A 68 -6.99 -15.11 41.50
C THR A 68 -5.95 -14.07 41.12
N ASN A 69 -5.23 -13.58 42.13
CA ASN A 69 -4.21 -12.55 41.99
C ASN A 69 -2.82 -13.13 42.32
N SER A 70 -1.80 -12.52 41.74
CA SER A 70 -0.38 -12.75 42.06
C SER A 70 0.24 -11.41 42.44
N VAL A 71 0.79 -11.36 43.65
CA VAL A 71 1.54 -10.22 44.20
C VAL A 71 3.02 -10.53 44.07
N THR A 72 3.75 -9.71 43.32
CA THR A 72 5.20 -9.83 43.17
C THR A 72 5.88 -8.69 43.89
N ILE A 73 6.67 -9.00 44.92
CA ILE A 73 7.47 -8.03 45.69
C ILE A 73 8.94 -8.17 45.27
N GLY A 74 9.58 -7.05 44.93
CA GLY A 74 10.99 -7.00 44.55
C GLY A 74 11.74 -5.86 45.24
N GLY A 75 12.88 -6.16 45.88
CA GLY A 75 13.60 -5.21 46.73
C GLY A 75 12.94 -5.03 48.11
N GLY A 76 13.72 -4.65 49.12
CA GLY A 76 13.23 -4.46 50.50
C GLY A 76 12.69 -5.72 51.19
N SER A 77 12.04 -5.51 52.33
CA SER A 77 11.46 -6.57 53.19
C SER A 77 10.30 -6.07 54.06
N SER A 78 9.73 -4.91 53.73
CA SER A 78 8.59 -4.34 54.46
C SER A 78 7.30 -5.01 54.01
N GLN A 79 6.33 -5.18 54.91
CA GLN A 79 5.05 -5.82 54.56
C GLN A 79 4.24 -4.95 53.58
N VAL A 80 3.74 -5.57 52.51
CA VAL A 80 2.75 -4.98 51.60
C VAL A 80 1.36 -5.50 51.95
N ASN A 81 0.36 -4.63 51.94
CA ASN A 81 -1.04 -4.96 52.24
C ASN A 81 -1.93 -4.67 51.03
N LEU A 82 -2.84 -5.58 50.73
CA LEU A 82 -3.86 -5.43 49.70
C LEU A 82 -5.16 -4.88 50.29
N THR A 83 -5.75 -3.92 49.58
CA THR A 83 -7.07 -3.35 49.87
C THR A 83 -7.83 -3.18 48.56
N VAL A 84 -9.17 -3.05 48.64
CA VAL A 84 -10.00 -2.79 47.45
C VAL A 84 -10.79 -1.49 47.62
N PHE A 85 -10.66 -0.61 46.61
CA PHE A 85 -11.36 0.68 46.53
C PHE A 85 -12.27 0.74 45.29
N GLY A 86 -13.21 1.68 45.28
CA GLY A 86 -14.13 1.90 44.15
C GLY A 86 -15.26 0.88 44.04
N LEU A 87 -15.59 0.16 45.11
CA LEU A 87 -16.70 -0.81 45.11
C LEU A 87 -18.06 -0.11 44.94
N PRO A 88 -18.89 -0.52 43.98
CA PRO A 88 -20.23 0.03 43.82
C PRO A 88 -21.19 -0.54 44.89
N PRO A 89 -22.36 0.09 45.10
CA PRO A 89 -23.39 -0.44 46.00
C PRO A 89 -23.76 -1.90 45.69
N GLY A 90 -23.92 -2.70 46.75
CA GLY A 90 -24.19 -4.13 46.62
C GLY A 90 -22.96 -5.01 46.41
N VAL A 91 -21.73 -4.45 46.49
CA VAL A 91 -20.48 -5.23 46.40
C VAL A 91 -19.66 -5.14 47.68
N GLY A 92 -19.29 -6.30 48.23
CA GLY A 92 -18.30 -6.45 49.28
C GLY A 92 -17.13 -7.32 48.81
N TYR A 93 -16.04 -7.36 49.58
CA TYR A 93 -14.86 -8.15 49.23
C TYR A 93 -14.23 -8.84 50.44
N SER A 94 -13.47 -9.89 50.16
CA SER A 94 -12.55 -10.52 51.11
C SER A 94 -11.36 -11.12 50.36
N PHE A 95 -10.16 -11.02 50.94
CA PHE A 95 -9.00 -11.80 50.51
C PHE A 95 -8.83 -13.01 51.43
N ASP A 96 -8.32 -14.13 50.90
CA ASP A 96 -7.76 -15.22 51.71
C ASP A 96 -6.43 -14.82 52.37
N ILE A 97 -5.60 -14.07 51.64
CA ILE A 97 -4.34 -13.49 52.10
C ILE A 97 -4.29 -12.01 51.65
N ALA A 98 -4.28 -11.09 52.61
CA ALA A 98 -4.25 -9.64 52.35
C ALA A 98 -2.89 -8.98 52.67
N ALA A 99 -1.91 -9.73 53.19
CA ALA A 99 -0.65 -9.20 53.69
C ALA A 99 0.53 -10.08 53.24
N PHE A 100 1.57 -9.45 52.69
CA PHE A 100 2.67 -10.10 51.99
C PHE A 100 4.01 -9.53 52.45
N SER A 101 4.87 -10.39 53.00
CA SER A 101 6.31 -10.10 53.23
C SER A 101 7.21 -10.63 52.10
N GLU A 102 6.66 -11.48 51.24
CA GLU A 102 7.30 -12.07 50.06
C GLU A 102 6.26 -12.23 48.92
N SER A 103 6.72 -12.56 47.72
CA SER A 103 5.82 -12.75 46.56
C SER A 103 4.91 -13.96 46.76
N GLY A 104 3.63 -13.84 46.40
CA GLY A 104 2.65 -14.90 46.63
C GLY A 104 1.30 -14.70 45.91
N GLY A 105 0.45 -15.71 45.98
CA GLY A 105 -0.92 -15.65 45.46
C GLY A 105 -1.91 -15.08 46.47
N ALA A 106 -2.95 -14.41 45.98
CA ALA A 106 -4.08 -13.93 46.77
C ALA A 106 -5.39 -14.19 46.00
N ASN A 107 -6.37 -14.86 46.60
CA ASN A 107 -7.71 -14.94 46.02
C ASN A 107 -8.59 -13.82 46.59
N LEU A 108 -9.01 -12.92 45.69
CA LEU A 108 -10.04 -11.94 45.94
C LEU A 108 -11.40 -12.59 45.70
N ILE A 109 -12.26 -12.60 46.70
CA ILE A 109 -13.66 -12.98 46.57
C ILE A 109 -14.49 -11.70 46.54
N LEU A 110 -15.11 -11.41 45.40
CA LEU A 110 -16.10 -10.34 45.28
C LEU A 110 -17.48 -10.90 45.57
N ASN A 111 -18.11 -10.42 46.64
CA ASN A 111 -19.47 -10.78 47.02
C ASN A 111 -20.42 -9.72 46.46
N THR A 112 -21.33 -10.13 45.58
CA THR A 112 -22.21 -9.24 44.82
C THR A 112 -23.68 -9.50 45.15
N THR A 113 -24.49 -8.45 45.17
CA THR A 113 -25.93 -8.51 45.45
C THR A 113 -26.64 -7.39 44.69
N ASN A 114 -27.33 -7.75 43.60
CA ASN A 114 -28.14 -6.88 42.75
C ASN A 114 -27.41 -5.58 42.33
N VAL A 115 -26.18 -5.74 41.80
CA VAL A 115 -25.33 -4.63 41.37
C VAL A 115 -25.98 -3.91 40.19
N SER A 116 -26.08 -2.59 40.25
CA SER A 116 -26.70 -1.79 39.18
C SER A 116 -26.01 -2.01 37.82
N PRO A 117 -26.76 -2.13 36.70
CA PRO A 117 -26.19 -2.30 35.36
C PRO A 117 -25.11 -1.28 35.01
N GLY A 118 -24.11 -1.70 34.23
CA GLY A 118 -22.99 -0.88 33.78
C GLY A 118 -21.61 -1.44 34.15
N GLU A 119 -20.56 -0.70 33.77
CA GLU A 119 -19.17 -1.00 34.14
C GLU A 119 -18.72 -0.17 35.33
N HIS A 120 -18.20 -0.86 36.35
CA HIS A 120 -17.65 -0.29 37.58
C HIS A 120 -16.17 -0.66 37.65
N VAL A 121 -15.28 0.33 37.55
CA VAL A 121 -13.83 0.10 37.68
C VAL A 121 -13.45 0.24 39.16
N LEU A 122 -13.00 -0.87 39.74
CA LEU A 122 -12.49 -0.96 41.10
C LEU A 122 -10.97 -1.15 41.07
N SER A 123 -10.30 -0.78 42.16
CA SER A 123 -8.85 -0.86 42.27
C SER A 123 -8.43 -1.82 43.38
N ILE A 124 -7.50 -2.72 43.06
CA ILE A 124 -6.77 -3.53 44.04
C ILE A 124 -5.47 -2.77 44.36
N ASP A 125 -5.43 -2.15 45.53
CA ASP A 125 -4.34 -1.28 45.95
C ASP A 125 -3.42 -2.01 46.92
N ALA A 126 -2.15 -2.09 46.51
CA ALA A 126 -1.02 -2.49 47.34
C ALA A 126 -0.46 -1.27 48.08
N SER A 127 -0.18 -1.41 49.38
CA SER A 127 0.28 -0.31 50.25
C SER A 127 1.24 -0.79 51.34
N GLY A 128 1.96 0.14 51.99
CA GLY A 128 2.87 -0.17 53.09
C GLY A 128 4.33 -0.18 52.64
N GLY A 129 4.91 -1.37 52.47
CA GLY A 129 6.30 -1.52 52.02
C GLY A 129 6.58 -1.00 50.61
N ALA A 130 5.57 -1.02 49.74
CA ALA A 130 5.53 -0.36 48.44
C ALA A 130 4.08 -0.08 48.05
N GLU A 131 3.89 0.80 47.07
CA GLU A 131 2.58 1.21 46.56
C GLU A 131 2.43 0.83 45.08
N ASN A 132 1.27 0.26 44.71
CA ASN A 132 0.84 0.05 43.34
C ASN A 132 -0.67 -0.21 43.30
N HIS A 133 -1.30 -0.11 42.14
CA HIS A 133 -2.73 -0.32 41.93
C HIS A 133 -3.02 -1.17 40.69
N PHE A 134 -3.96 -2.09 40.78
CA PHE A 134 -4.45 -2.88 39.65
C PHE A 134 -5.95 -2.62 39.41
N LEU A 135 -6.29 -2.19 38.19
CA LEU A 135 -7.66 -1.82 37.82
C LEU A 135 -8.45 -3.03 37.29
N LEU A 136 -9.42 -3.49 38.08
CA LEU A 136 -10.35 -4.55 37.72
C LEU A 136 -11.70 -3.94 37.29
N THR A 137 -12.28 -4.40 36.18
CA THR A 137 -13.64 -4.00 35.81
C THR A 137 -14.66 -5.02 36.31
N LEU A 138 -15.63 -4.59 37.12
CA LEU A 138 -16.87 -5.35 37.37
C LEU A 138 -17.95 -4.83 36.43
N GLN A 139 -18.48 -5.68 35.54
CA GLN A 139 -19.65 -5.35 34.72
C GLN A 139 -20.87 -6.11 35.20
N SER A 140 -21.95 -5.36 35.43
CA SER A 140 -23.29 -5.89 35.72
C SER A 140 -24.22 -5.62 34.53
N GLY A 141 -25.15 -6.54 34.22
CA GLY A 141 -26.12 -6.34 33.16
C GLY A 141 -27.04 -7.52 32.86
N ARG A 142 -27.80 -7.40 31.78
CA ARG A 142 -28.77 -8.40 31.30
C ARG A 142 -28.02 -9.52 30.58
N MET A 143 -27.85 -10.64 31.27
CA MET A 143 -27.13 -11.78 30.72
C MET A 143 -28.07 -12.76 30.03
N TRP A 144 -27.68 -13.18 28.83
CA TRP A 144 -28.37 -14.20 28.04
C TRP A 144 -28.29 -15.59 28.71
N THR A 145 -29.38 -16.35 28.69
CA THR A 145 -29.45 -17.72 29.29
C THR A 145 -29.83 -18.83 28.32
N GLY A 146 -30.30 -18.50 27.11
CA GLY A 146 -31.07 -19.39 26.23
C GLY A 146 -30.50 -20.80 26.03
N GLU A 147 -31.39 -21.79 25.98
CA GLU A 147 -31.05 -23.22 26.07
C GLU A 147 -30.32 -23.76 24.82
N THR A 148 -29.62 -24.89 25.00
CA THR A 148 -28.91 -25.58 23.90
C THR A 148 -29.91 -26.15 22.90
N ASN A 149 -29.71 -25.88 21.61
CA ASN A 149 -30.61 -26.21 20.49
C ASN A 149 -31.99 -25.54 20.54
N VAL A 150 -32.16 -24.50 21.36
CA VAL A 150 -33.39 -23.72 21.42
C VAL A 150 -33.11 -22.30 20.93
N THR A 151 -33.97 -21.81 20.06
CA THR A 151 -33.97 -20.42 19.62
C THR A 151 -34.77 -19.61 20.63
N GLY A 152 -34.11 -18.69 21.33
CA GLY A 152 -34.74 -17.75 22.26
C GLY A 152 -35.02 -16.40 21.61
N HIS A 153 -36.05 -15.70 22.13
CA HIS A 153 -36.46 -14.37 21.69
C HIS A 153 -36.05 -13.30 22.72
N TRP A 154 -35.67 -12.11 22.27
CA TRP A 154 -35.28 -11.02 23.16
C TRP A 154 -36.46 -10.48 23.97
N SER A 155 -37.68 -10.47 23.40
CA SER A 155 -38.91 -10.11 24.13
C SER A 155 -39.29 -11.09 25.25
N ALA A 156 -38.80 -12.34 25.20
CA ALA A 156 -39.19 -13.38 26.11
C ALA A 156 -38.37 -13.33 27.42
N ALA A 157 -39.06 -13.10 28.54
CA ALA A 157 -38.49 -13.11 29.88
C ALA A 157 -37.60 -14.33 30.19
N SER A 158 -38.00 -15.51 29.73
CA SER A 158 -37.27 -16.78 29.93
C SER A 158 -35.89 -16.86 29.26
N SER A 159 -35.58 -15.95 28.33
CA SER A 159 -34.27 -15.90 27.64
C SER A 159 -33.16 -15.21 28.44
N TRP A 160 -33.49 -14.63 29.60
CA TRP A 160 -32.62 -13.73 30.36
C TRP A 160 -32.50 -14.14 31.83
N VAL A 161 -31.33 -13.92 32.45
CA VAL A 161 -31.16 -14.11 33.89
C VAL A 161 -32.12 -13.16 34.63
N GLY A 162 -32.77 -13.67 35.68
CA GLY A 162 -33.72 -12.91 36.48
C GLY A 162 -35.11 -12.77 35.87
N GLY A 163 -35.34 -13.25 34.63
CA GLY A 163 -36.66 -13.23 34.01
C GLY A 163 -37.09 -11.85 33.47
N VAL A 164 -36.14 -10.98 33.12
CA VAL A 164 -36.42 -9.60 32.68
C VAL A 164 -35.75 -9.33 31.32
N PRO A 165 -36.51 -9.03 30.26
CA PRO A 165 -35.99 -8.56 28.98
C PRO A 165 -35.19 -7.25 29.09
N PRO A 166 -34.20 -7.01 28.22
CA PRO A 166 -33.36 -5.81 28.28
C PRO A 166 -34.10 -4.55 27.83
N GLY A 167 -33.79 -3.45 28.51
CA GLY A 167 -34.22 -2.09 28.13
C GLY A 167 -33.06 -1.14 27.85
N ALA A 168 -33.38 0.12 27.54
CA ALA A 168 -32.42 1.11 27.01
C ALA A 168 -31.23 1.46 27.93
N ALA A 169 -31.35 1.22 29.24
CA ALA A 169 -30.28 1.45 30.22
C ALA A 169 -29.41 0.20 30.46
N ASP A 170 -29.79 -0.96 29.93
CA ASP A 170 -29.17 -2.23 30.27
C ASP A 170 -27.99 -2.56 29.33
N ASP A 171 -26.87 -2.98 29.93
CA ASP A 171 -25.78 -3.63 29.20
C ASP A 171 -26.17 -5.10 28.92
N VAL A 172 -26.20 -5.51 27.66
CA VAL A 172 -26.54 -6.88 27.22
C VAL A 172 -25.27 -7.73 27.06
N LEU A 173 -25.27 -8.88 27.72
CA LEU A 173 -24.08 -9.70 27.94
C LEU A 173 -24.30 -11.14 27.46
N PHE A 174 -23.53 -11.53 26.44
CA PHE A 174 -23.44 -12.91 25.95
C PHE A 174 -22.13 -13.53 26.46
N THR A 175 -22.23 -14.33 27.51
CA THR A 175 -21.09 -14.99 28.18
C THR A 175 -20.97 -16.46 27.74
N GLN A 176 -20.31 -17.34 28.49
CA GLN A 176 -20.43 -18.78 28.22
C GLN A 176 -21.83 -19.35 28.56
N LEU A 177 -22.68 -18.58 29.27
CA LEU A 177 -24.06 -18.95 29.56
C LEU A 177 -24.94 -18.77 28.31
N GLY A 178 -25.79 -19.76 28.03
CA GLY A 178 -26.62 -19.82 26.81
C GLY A 178 -25.86 -19.91 25.48
N ALA A 179 -24.56 -20.13 25.53
CA ALA A 179 -23.72 -20.43 24.36
C ALA A 179 -24.01 -21.84 23.86
N GLN A 180 -24.22 -21.98 22.55
CA GLN A 180 -24.53 -23.25 21.91
C GLN A 180 -23.27 -24.10 21.77
N THR A 181 -23.38 -25.42 21.90
CA THR A 181 -22.20 -26.32 22.01
C THR A 181 -22.03 -27.31 20.86
N ASN A 182 -22.99 -27.41 19.93
CA ASN A 182 -23.12 -28.60 19.09
C ASN A 182 -23.36 -28.37 17.59
N THR A 183 -23.69 -27.16 17.14
CA THR A 183 -23.98 -26.89 15.70
C THR A 183 -23.67 -25.44 15.32
N ALA A 184 -22.41 -25.19 14.95
CA ALA A 184 -21.91 -23.86 14.62
C ALA A 184 -22.82 -23.12 13.61
N GLY A 185 -23.20 -21.89 13.94
CA GLY A 185 -24.11 -21.08 13.12
C GLY A 185 -25.61 -21.29 13.38
N PHE A 186 -26.01 -22.17 14.31
CA PHE A 186 -27.39 -22.22 14.80
C PHE A 186 -27.80 -20.90 15.44
N THR A 187 -28.94 -20.33 15.01
CA THR A 187 -29.56 -19.13 15.58
C THR A 187 -30.14 -19.43 16.96
N ASN A 188 -29.40 -19.08 18.01
CA ASN A 188 -29.88 -19.20 19.39
C ASN A 188 -30.61 -17.97 19.91
N SER A 189 -30.41 -16.79 19.32
CA SER A 189 -30.95 -15.54 19.84
C SER A 189 -31.58 -14.71 18.72
N ILE A 190 -32.83 -14.27 18.91
CA ILE A 190 -33.58 -13.45 17.94
C ILE A 190 -34.01 -12.13 18.57
N VAL A 191 -33.65 -11.01 17.94
CA VAL A 191 -34.26 -9.68 18.16
C VAL A 191 -35.57 -9.64 17.39
N ASP A 192 -36.64 -10.11 18.03
CA ASP A 192 -37.98 -10.30 17.45
C ASP A 192 -38.85 -9.03 17.50
N VAL A 193 -38.47 -8.09 18.38
CA VAL A 193 -39.06 -6.77 18.54
C VAL A 193 -37.99 -5.69 18.47
N ASP A 194 -38.38 -4.49 18.04
CA ASP A 194 -37.55 -3.31 18.03
C ASP A 194 -37.03 -3.01 19.45
N THR A 195 -35.70 -3.03 19.65
CA THR A 195 -35.09 -3.04 20.99
C THR A 195 -33.95 -2.04 21.08
N THR A 196 -33.92 -1.26 22.17
CA THR A 196 -32.83 -0.32 22.50
C THR A 196 -32.14 -0.77 23.79
N ILE A 197 -30.81 -0.72 23.81
CA ILE A 197 -29.94 -1.15 24.91
C ILE A 197 -28.75 -0.20 25.12
N SER A 198 -28.11 -0.24 26.29
CA SER A 198 -26.90 0.55 26.57
C SER A 198 -25.70 0.03 25.78
N SER A 199 -25.38 -1.26 25.90
CA SER A 199 -24.28 -1.88 25.16
C SER A 199 -24.51 -3.34 24.86
N LEU A 200 -23.74 -3.88 23.90
CA LEU A 200 -23.75 -5.30 23.56
C LEU A 200 -22.33 -5.85 23.65
N ARG A 201 -22.09 -6.81 24.55
CA ARG A 201 -20.80 -7.50 24.68
C ARG A 201 -20.92 -9.01 24.54
N PHE A 202 -20.04 -9.57 23.72
CA PHE A 202 -19.75 -11.01 23.62
C PHE A 202 -18.43 -11.32 24.36
N SER A 203 -18.45 -12.26 25.30
CA SER A 203 -17.32 -12.57 26.19
C SER A 203 -16.99 -14.06 26.35
N GLN A 204 -17.67 -14.95 25.61
CA GLN A 204 -17.59 -16.41 25.75
C GLN A 204 -16.15 -16.98 25.68
N THR A 205 -15.59 -17.38 26.83
CA THR A 205 -14.22 -17.91 27.05
C THR A 205 -13.97 -19.36 26.60
N ASN A 206 -14.85 -19.86 25.73
CA ASN A 206 -14.63 -20.87 24.69
C ASN A 206 -13.57 -22.00 24.89
N GLY A 207 -14.08 -23.19 25.19
CA GLY A 207 -13.68 -24.38 24.43
C GLY A 207 -14.31 -24.36 23.02
N THR A 208 -13.78 -25.18 22.10
CA THR A 208 -14.11 -25.22 20.65
C THR A 208 -15.59 -25.43 20.29
N ALA A 209 -16.43 -25.77 21.28
CA ALA A 209 -17.86 -26.00 21.14
C ALA A 209 -18.71 -24.70 21.13
N ARG A 210 -18.30 -23.63 21.83
CA ARG A 210 -19.22 -22.55 22.29
C ARG A 210 -19.29 -21.32 21.37
N PHE A 211 -20.49 -21.03 20.84
CA PHE A 211 -20.77 -19.88 19.97
C PHE A 211 -22.15 -19.25 20.22
N HIS A 212 -22.34 -18.03 19.71
CA HIS A 212 -23.65 -17.36 19.63
C HIS A 212 -23.89 -16.86 18.20
N THR A 213 -25.13 -16.97 17.76
CA THR A 213 -25.63 -16.44 16.49
C THR A 213 -26.87 -15.61 16.78
N LEU A 214 -26.75 -14.30 16.60
CA LEU A 214 -27.84 -13.36 16.73
C LEU A 214 -28.54 -13.20 15.38
N LEU A 215 -29.86 -13.27 15.36
CA LEU A 215 -30.69 -12.86 14.23
C LEU A 215 -31.45 -11.60 14.61
N ILE A 216 -31.46 -10.60 13.74
CA ILE A 216 -32.39 -9.48 13.83
C ILE A 216 -33.52 -9.76 12.85
N ASP A 217 -34.75 -9.86 13.34
CA ASP A 217 -35.88 -10.26 12.51
C ASP A 217 -36.17 -9.24 11.40
N SER A 218 -36.89 -9.71 10.37
CA SER A 218 -37.21 -8.91 9.19
C SER A 218 -37.97 -7.63 9.57
N GLY A 219 -37.37 -6.47 9.26
CA GLY A 219 -37.94 -5.16 9.59
C GLY A 219 -37.71 -4.71 11.04
N ARG A 220 -36.93 -5.44 11.84
CA ARG A 220 -36.55 -5.05 13.21
C ARG A 220 -35.24 -4.31 13.25
N THR A 221 -35.09 -3.47 14.28
CA THR A 221 -33.86 -2.74 14.58
C THR A 221 -33.41 -2.98 16.03
N LEU A 222 -32.11 -3.21 16.19
CA LEU A 222 -31.41 -3.18 17.47
C LEU A 222 -30.61 -1.88 17.58
N TRP A 223 -30.94 -1.02 18.54
CA TRP A 223 -30.19 0.19 18.87
C TRP A 223 -29.30 0.00 20.09
N ILE A 224 -28.05 0.40 19.97
CA ILE A 224 -27.03 0.43 21.03
C ILE A 224 -26.63 1.89 21.24
N THR A 225 -27.02 2.47 22.38
CA THR A 225 -26.98 3.93 22.59
C THR A 225 -26.12 4.39 23.77
N GLY A 226 -25.60 3.48 24.58
CA GLY A 226 -24.70 3.77 25.69
C GLY A 226 -23.23 3.89 25.27
N THR A 227 -22.41 4.46 26.16
CA THR A 227 -20.96 4.69 25.94
C THR A 227 -20.15 3.39 25.83
N ASN A 228 -20.70 2.26 26.29
CA ASN A 228 -20.06 0.96 26.26
C ASN A 228 -20.14 0.25 24.89
N GLY A 229 -20.95 0.75 23.95
CA GLY A 229 -20.92 0.39 22.52
C GLY A 229 -21.12 -1.09 22.18
N PHE A 230 -20.44 -1.55 21.12
CA PHE A 230 -20.41 -2.95 20.72
C PHE A 230 -19.01 -3.52 20.94
N ARG A 231 -18.88 -4.62 21.69
CA ARG A 231 -17.58 -5.24 21.99
C ARG A 231 -17.57 -6.77 21.88
N MET A 232 -16.55 -7.31 21.21
CA MET A 232 -16.10 -8.69 21.43
C MET A 232 -14.91 -8.62 22.40
N LEU A 233 -15.16 -8.87 23.69
CA LEU A 233 -14.18 -8.64 24.76
C LEU A 233 -14.42 -9.63 25.91
N ARG A 234 -13.38 -10.42 26.20
CA ARG A 234 -13.34 -11.42 27.28
C ARG A 234 -13.23 -10.79 28.66
N ASP A 235 -13.51 -11.62 29.65
CA ASP A 235 -13.21 -11.35 31.06
C ASP A 235 -11.74 -11.66 31.41
N ALA A 236 -11.16 -12.65 30.74
CA ALA A 236 -9.77 -13.11 30.93
C ALA A 236 -8.92 -12.86 29.68
N THR A 237 -7.62 -12.59 29.87
CA THR A 237 -6.61 -12.50 28.80
C THR A 237 -5.85 -13.83 28.64
N GLY A 238 -5.10 -14.00 27.55
CA GLY A 238 -4.29 -15.20 27.35
C GLY A 238 -5.08 -16.48 27.05
N VAL A 239 -6.39 -16.37 26.78
CA VAL A 239 -7.28 -17.52 26.54
C VAL A 239 -6.96 -18.17 25.20
N ALA A 240 -6.67 -19.47 25.20
CA ALA A 240 -6.32 -20.23 24.00
C ALA A 240 -7.56 -20.75 23.25
N GLY A 241 -8.41 -19.83 22.76
CA GLY A 241 -9.59 -20.20 21.96
C GLY A 241 -10.12 -19.10 21.05
N GLN A 242 -10.71 -19.50 19.91
CA GLN A 242 -11.32 -18.63 18.89
C GLN A 242 -12.73 -18.16 19.24
N MET A 243 -13.01 -16.86 19.27
CA MET A 243 -14.37 -16.33 19.44
C MET A 243 -14.98 -15.99 18.09
N ASN A 244 -16.06 -16.67 17.71
CA ASN A 244 -16.82 -16.35 16.51
C ASN A 244 -18.22 -15.88 16.92
N VAL A 245 -18.62 -14.73 16.38
CA VAL A 245 -19.92 -14.08 16.57
C VAL A 245 -20.52 -13.82 15.19
N LYS A 246 -21.75 -14.29 14.97
CA LYS A 246 -22.51 -14.02 13.75
C LYS A 246 -23.73 -13.19 14.09
N ILE A 247 -23.96 -12.10 13.37
CA ILE A 247 -25.19 -11.30 13.44
C ILE A 247 -25.80 -11.30 12.04
N GLY A 248 -27.00 -11.87 11.92
CA GLY A 248 -27.71 -12.02 10.66
C GLY A 248 -29.08 -11.34 10.67
N GLY A 249 -29.77 -11.41 9.54
CA GLY A 249 -31.09 -10.83 9.35
C GLY A 249 -31.09 -9.98 8.09
N ALA A 250 -31.40 -10.56 6.93
CA ALA A 250 -31.21 -9.90 5.64
C ALA A 250 -32.05 -8.62 5.44
N GLN A 251 -33.07 -8.42 6.27
CA GLN A 251 -33.91 -7.21 6.35
C GLN A 251 -33.93 -6.61 7.78
N GLY A 252 -33.02 -7.04 8.66
CA GLY A 252 -32.83 -6.49 10.00
C GLY A 252 -31.74 -5.42 10.01
N THR A 253 -31.80 -4.53 10.99
CA THR A 253 -30.86 -3.40 11.16
C THR A 253 -30.20 -3.43 12.54
N MET A 254 -28.90 -3.18 12.59
CA MET A 254 -28.16 -2.94 13.84
C MET A 254 -27.58 -1.52 13.81
N VAL A 255 -27.80 -0.75 14.89
CA VAL A 255 -27.35 0.63 15.03
C VAL A 255 -26.52 0.78 16.30
N VAL A 256 -25.30 1.28 16.20
CA VAL A 256 -24.48 1.73 17.33
C VAL A 256 -24.35 3.25 17.24
N SER A 257 -25.05 4.00 18.08
CA SER A 257 -25.20 5.45 17.95
C SER A 257 -24.88 6.17 19.26
N ASN A 258 -23.58 6.37 19.51
CA ASN A 258 -23.06 7.18 20.61
C ASN A 258 -21.59 7.54 20.30
N GLN A 259 -21.30 8.83 20.14
CA GLN A 259 -19.97 9.33 19.76
C GLN A 259 -18.91 9.25 20.86
N ASN A 260 -19.27 8.79 22.06
CA ASN A 260 -18.32 8.42 23.12
C ASN A 260 -18.15 6.89 23.23
N ALA A 261 -18.84 6.12 22.39
CA ALA A 261 -18.73 4.66 22.32
C ALA A 261 -17.81 4.21 21.20
N ASN A 262 -17.44 2.93 21.25
CA ASN A 262 -16.61 2.27 20.24
C ASN A 262 -17.29 1.01 19.70
N VAL A 263 -16.92 0.64 18.47
CA VAL A 263 -17.10 -0.72 17.94
C VAL A 263 -15.73 -1.39 18.02
N ALA A 264 -15.55 -2.33 18.96
CA ALA A 264 -14.23 -2.93 19.20
C ALA A 264 -14.24 -4.46 19.22
N VAL A 265 -13.33 -5.05 18.44
CA VAL A 265 -13.15 -6.50 18.34
C VAL A 265 -11.78 -6.83 18.93
N LEU A 266 -11.76 -7.36 20.15
CA LEU A 266 -10.60 -7.33 21.07
C LEU A 266 -10.28 -8.72 21.65
N ILE A 267 -10.17 -9.72 20.79
CA ILE A 267 -9.82 -11.09 21.20
C ILE A 267 -8.33 -11.31 21.03
N ASP A 268 -7.66 -11.48 22.16
CA ASP A 268 -6.21 -11.43 22.28
C ASP A 268 -5.54 -12.79 22.06
N ASN A 269 -4.34 -12.96 22.62
CA ASN A 269 -3.56 -14.20 22.60
C ASN A 269 -3.34 -14.78 21.19
N GLN A 270 -3.30 -13.91 20.17
CA GLN A 270 -3.10 -14.33 18.78
C GLN A 270 -4.11 -15.41 18.33
N GLN A 271 -5.35 -15.34 18.83
CA GLN A 271 -6.43 -16.23 18.43
C GLN A 271 -7.17 -15.65 17.22
N ALA A 272 -7.35 -16.46 16.17
CA ALA A 272 -8.26 -16.11 15.07
C ALA A 272 -9.69 -15.97 15.61
N HIS A 273 -10.39 -14.92 15.21
CA HIS A 273 -11.72 -14.61 15.73
C HIS A 273 -12.55 -13.83 14.71
N THR A 274 -13.83 -14.13 14.60
CA THR A 274 -14.69 -13.62 13.52
C THR A 274 -15.87 -12.83 14.03
N LEU A 275 -16.06 -11.63 13.48
CA LEU A 275 -17.33 -10.90 13.47
C LEU A 275 -17.96 -11.03 12.08
N ASP A 276 -18.97 -11.88 11.93
CA ASP A 276 -19.70 -12.06 10.68
C ASP A 276 -21.03 -11.32 10.70
N LEU A 277 -21.07 -10.16 10.03
CA LEU A 277 -22.28 -9.39 9.75
C LEU A 277 -22.82 -9.66 8.33
N SER A 278 -22.21 -10.52 7.51
CA SER A 278 -22.57 -10.65 6.08
C SER A 278 -24.01 -11.11 5.82
N GLY A 279 -24.64 -11.74 6.82
CA GLY A 279 -26.06 -12.11 6.81
C GLY A 279 -27.04 -10.99 7.21
N LEU A 280 -26.55 -9.84 7.68
CA LEU A 280 -27.32 -8.69 8.14
C LEU A 280 -27.64 -7.73 6.98
N GLY A 281 -28.85 -7.17 6.98
CA GLY A 281 -29.32 -6.20 5.99
C GLY A 281 -28.56 -4.88 6.09
N THR A 282 -28.61 -4.23 7.25
CA THR A 282 -27.98 -2.91 7.47
C THR A 282 -27.24 -2.85 8.80
N PHE A 283 -26.01 -2.35 8.77
CA PHE A 283 -25.24 -1.95 9.93
C PHE A 283 -24.97 -0.43 9.90
N VAL A 284 -25.26 0.25 11.00
CA VAL A 284 -25.01 1.68 11.19
C VAL A 284 -24.14 1.89 12.42
N ALA A 285 -23.11 2.71 12.31
CA ALA A 285 -22.31 3.19 13.42
C ALA A 285 -22.14 4.72 13.35
N ASP A 286 -22.37 5.42 14.47
CA ASP A 286 -21.92 6.80 14.72
C ASP A 286 -21.25 6.80 16.10
N VAL A 287 -19.94 6.69 16.10
CA VAL A 287 -19.08 6.31 17.24
C VAL A 287 -17.80 7.15 17.31
N ASP A 288 -17.00 7.03 18.37
CA ASP A 288 -15.63 7.59 18.40
C ASP A 288 -14.75 6.82 17.41
N ARG A 289 -14.49 5.53 17.66
CA ARG A 289 -13.63 4.67 16.85
C ARG A 289 -14.25 3.31 16.51
N VAL A 290 -13.74 2.73 15.42
CA VAL A 290 -13.95 1.34 15.02
C VAL A 290 -12.60 0.62 15.04
N GLY A 291 -12.33 -0.15 16.10
CA GLY A 291 -11.07 -0.90 16.26
C GLY A 291 -11.27 -2.39 16.04
N LEU A 292 -10.84 -2.88 14.89
CA LEU A 292 -10.83 -4.29 14.56
C LEU A 292 -9.45 -4.84 14.92
N GLY A 293 -9.32 -5.42 16.12
CA GLY A 293 -8.04 -5.87 16.68
C GLY A 293 -7.08 -4.71 16.95
N ASP A 294 -7.42 -3.84 17.91
CA ASP A 294 -6.58 -2.71 18.31
C ASP A 294 -6.26 -2.75 19.81
N TYR A 295 -4.98 -2.93 20.15
CA TYR A 295 -4.52 -2.98 21.54
C TYR A 295 -4.83 -1.69 22.32
N ARG A 296 -4.93 -0.54 21.63
CA ARG A 296 -5.19 0.77 22.25
C ARG A 296 -6.63 0.97 22.69
N LEU A 297 -7.56 0.17 22.17
CA LEU A 297 -8.94 0.10 22.64
C LEU A 297 -9.17 -0.95 23.74
N TYR A 298 -8.14 -1.71 24.14
CA TYR A 298 -8.28 -2.69 25.21
C TYR A 298 -8.39 -1.98 26.58
N PRO A 299 -9.45 -2.20 27.38
CA PRO A 299 -9.63 -1.50 28.66
C PRO A 299 -8.45 -1.73 29.62
N ASN A 300 -8.03 -0.65 30.29
CA ASN A 300 -6.94 -0.65 31.27
C ASN A 300 -5.57 -1.14 30.75
N TYR A 301 -5.33 -1.19 29.43
CA TYR A 301 -4.11 -1.76 28.82
C TYR A 301 -2.80 -1.29 29.47
N THR A 302 -2.66 0.02 29.71
CA THR A 302 -1.47 0.60 30.33
C THR A 302 -1.29 0.19 31.79
N ASN A 303 -2.38 0.00 32.55
CA ASN A 303 -2.33 -0.53 33.91
C ASN A 303 -1.98 -2.03 33.94
N LEU A 304 -2.44 -2.82 32.96
CA LEU A 304 -1.99 -4.21 32.78
C LEU A 304 -0.48 -4.27 32.49
N SER A 305 0.01 -3.42 31.59
CA SER A 305 1.44 -3.32 31.27
C SER A 305 2.28 -2.89 32.47
N ALA A 306 1.83 -1.89 33.24
CA ALA A 306 2.52 -1.41 34.44
C ALA A 306 2.59 -2.47 35.55
N ASN A 307 1.60 -3.36 35.62
CA ASN A 307 1.56 -4.48 36.56
C ASN A 307 2.31 -5.74 36.06
N GLY A 308 3.13 -5.61 35.02
CA GLY A 308 4.08 -6.65 34.62
C GLY A 308 3.49 -7.81 33.83
N PHE A 309 2.29 -7.66 33.25
CA PHE A 309 1.76 -8.64 32.29
C PHE A 309 2.70 -8.68 31.07
N GLY A 310 3.34 -9.83 30.83
CA GLY A 310 4.47 -9.92 29.90
C GLY A 310 4.90 -11.36 29.62
N GLY A 311 5.99 -11.54 28.86
CA GLY A 311 6.37 -12.85 28.29
C GLY A 311 6.65 -13.98 29.29
N ASN A 312 7.00 -13.65 30.54
CA ASN A 312 7.25 -14.60 31.63
C ASN A 312 6.28 -14.43 32.82
N ALA A 313 5.22 -13.62 32.65
CA ALA A 313 4.25 -13.39 33.71
C ALA A 313 3.29 -14.59 33.83
N ALA A 314 2.67 -14.76 35.00
CA ALA A 314 1.60 -15.74 35.20
C ALA A 314 0.43 -15.52 34.23
N PHE A 315 0.26 -14.28 33.75
CA PHE A 315 -0.84 -13.83 32.90
C PHE A 315 -0.34 -13.02 31.71
N LEU A 316 -0.93 -13.25 30.53
CA LEU A 316 -0.49 -12.61 29.27
C LEU A 316 -1.16 -11.25 29.06
N ILE A 317 -0.40 -10.27 28.55
CA ILE A 317 -0.90 -8.96 28.13
C ILE A 317 -1.62 -9.07 26.76
N PRO A 318 -2.77 -8.41 26.55
CA PRO A 318 -3.57 -8.54 25.33
C PRO A 318 -3.01 -7.69 24.19
N ARG A 319 -1.85 -8.09 23.66
CA ARG A 319 -1.05 -7.29 22.71
C ARG A 319 -1.07 -7.74 21.24
N ARG A 320 -1.78 -8.84 20.94
CA ARG A 320 -1.80 -9.52 19.64
C ARG A 320 -3.21 -10.00 19.28
N PHE A 321 -3.73 -9.51 18.17
CA PHE A 321 -5.08 -9.72 17.66
C PHE A 321 -5.01 -10.21 16.19
N ILE A 322 -5.89 -11.14 15.82
CA ILE A 322 -6.10 -11.59 14.43
C ILE A 322 -7.61 -11.57 14.12
N PRO A 323 -8.20 -10.37 13.89
CA PRO A 323 -9.61 -10.22 13.60
C PRO A 323 -9.94 -10.60 12.15
N ALA A 324 -11.10 -11.25 11.97
CA ALA A 324 -11.81 -11.32 10.71
C ALA A 324 -13.16 -10.61 10.84
N ALA A 325 -13.34 -9.49 10.12
CA ALA A 325 -14.57 -8.73 10.08
C ALA A 325 -15.21 -8.83 8.70
N LEU A 326 -16.42 -9.40 8.62
CA LEU A 326 -17.23 -9.43 7.41
C LEU A 326 -18.38 -8.44 7.62
N LEU A 327 -18.40 -7.36 6.86
CA LEU A 327 -19.40 -6.29 7.02
C LEU A 327 -20.78 -6.71 6.48
N ALA A 328 -21.82 -5.97 6.88
CA ALA A 328 -23.20 -6.21 6.49
C ALA A 328 -23.45 -5.95 4.99
N ARG A 329 -24.64 -6.24 4.49
CA ARG A 329 -24.97 -5.95 3.07
C ARG A 329 -24.91 -4.45 2.78
N THR A 330 -25.43 -3.63 3.69
CA THR A 330 -25.33 -2.16 3.69
C THR A 330 -24.65 -1.68 4.96
N ASN A 331 -23.61 -0.84 4.85
CA ASN A 331 -22.86 -0.30 5.98
C ASN A 331 -22.80 1.24 5.90
N ILE A 332 -23.17 1.91 6.98
CA ILE A 332 -23.02 3.36 7.16
C ILE A 332 -22.23 3.58 8.43
N ILE A 333 -20.93 3.89 8.30
CA ILE A 333 -20.00 3.94 9.42
C ILE A 333 -19.42 5.35 9.51
N ARG A 334 -19.77 6.05 10.58
CA ARG A 334 -19.20 7.32 11.00
C ARG A 334 -18.41 7.10 12.27
N ALA A 335 -17.14 7.50 12.26
CA ALA A 335 -16.26 7.44 13.42
C ALA A 335 -15.59 8.81 13.56
N VAL A 336 -15.88 9.52 14.66
CA VAL A 336 -15.56 10.94 14.80
C VAL A 336 -14.13 11.22 15.27
N HIS A 337 -13.40 10.19 15.73
CA HIS A 337 -12.06 10.34 16.25
C HIS A 337 -11.08 10.94 15.23
N ALA A 338 -10.30 11.93 15.68
CA ALA A 338 -9.15 12.46 14.95
C ALA A 338 -7.93 12.42 15.88
N ASP A 339 -6.78 12.01 15.35
CA ASP A 339 -5.54 11.85 16.12
C ASP A 339 -5.03 13.22 16.60
N PRO A 340 -4.80 13.43 17.91
CA PRO A 340 -4.36 14.72 18.45
C PRO A 340 -3.01 15.22 17.91
N ASP A 341 -2.13 14.30 17.51
CA ASP A 341 -0.81 14.58 16.92
C ASP A 341 -0.86 14.62 15.38
N HIS A 342 -2.07 14.73 14.78
CA HIS A 342 -2.32 14.76 13.34
C HIS A 342 -1.64 13.61 12.55
N TYR A 343 -1.55 12.42 13.15
CA TYR A 343 -0.95 11.21 12.57
C TYR A 343 0.56 11.32 12.30
N MET A 344 1.23 12.22 13.03
CA MET A 344 2.68 12.49 12.90
C MET A 344 3.53 11.78 13.95
N ASN A 345 2.96 11.42 15.10
CA ASN A 345 3.68 10.71 16.16
C ASN A 345 4.03 9.27 15.71
N PRO A 346 5.31 8.86 15.72
CA PRO A 346 5.69 7.55 15.21
C PRO A 346 5.43 6.40 16.20
N ALA A 347 5.24 6.71 17.49
CA ALA A 347 4.96 5.72 18.53
C ALA A 347 3.46 5.39 18.63
N PHE A 348 2.59 6.37 18.41
CA PHE A 348 1.14 6.24 18.50
C PHE A 348 0.47 7.02 17.36
N ARG A 349 -0.44 6.36 16.64
CA ARG A 349 -1.32 6.99 15.64
C ARG A 349 -2.69 6.34 15.79
N ASP A 350 -3.64 7.04 16.39
CA ASP A 350 -4.97 6.50 16.71
C ASP A 350 -5.95 6.86 15.57
N TYR A 351 -6.25 5.89 14.70
CA TYR A 351 -7.12 6.08 13.53
C TYR A 351 -8.61 5.92 13.86
N SER A 352 -9.48 6.61 13.11
CA SER A 352 -10.94 6.51 13.31
C SER A 352 -11.47 5.11 13.01
N LEU A 353 -10.91 4.45 11.98
CA LEU A 353 -11.05 3.01 11.76
C LEU A 353 -9.66 2.36 11.66
N THR A 354 -9.41 1.36 12.49
CA THR A 354 -8.17 0.57 12.53
C THR A 354 -8.48 -0.91 12.27
N LEU A 355 -7.70 -1.54 11.39
CA LEU A 355 -7.60 -2.99 11.28
C LEU A 355 -6.19 -3.46 11.67
N GLY A 356 -6.09 -4.32 12.68
CA GLY A 356 -4.84 -4.96 13.09
C GLY A 356 -3.79 -3.98 13.59
N ASN A 357 -3.93 -3.50 14.83
CA ASN A 357 -2.91 -2.74 15.55
C ASN A 357 -2.42 -3.55 16.75
N ASN A 358 -1.23 -4.13 16.61
CA ASN A 358 -0.57 -4.96 17.62
C ASN A 358 0.66 -4.23 18.18
N GLU A 359 0.86 -4.28 19.50
CA GLU A 359 2.09 -3.77 20.10
C GLU A 359 3.32 -4.60 19.67
N ILE A 360 3.12 -5.91 19.43
CA ILE A 360 4.17 -6.87 19.01
C ILE A 360 3.64 -7.79 17.91
N GLY A 361 4.52 -8.17 16.98
CA GLY A 361 4.32 -9.08 15.84
C GLY A 361 3.29 -10.20 15.94
N THR A 362 2.46 -10.27 14.89
CA THR A 362 1.81 -11.51 14.43
C THR A 362 2.19 -11.84 12.98
N THR A 363 2.32 -13.14 12.68
CA THR A 363 2.58 -13.67 11.34
C THR A 363 1.31 -14.17 10.64
N ALA A 364 0.13 -13.75 11.10
CA ALA A 364 -1.16 -14.24 10.64
C ALA A 364 -2.06 -13.08 10.20
N ASP A 365 -2.88 -13.35 9.19
CA ASP A 365 -3.62 -12.33 8.46
C ASP A 365 -4.89 -11.84 9.17
N CYS A 366 -5.02 -10.53 9.25
CA CYS A 366 -6.25 -9.83 9.58
C CYS A 366 -7.14 -9.72 8.32
N THR A 367 -8.45 -9.79 8.49
CA THR A 367 -9.41 -9.76 7.37
C THR A 367 -10.46 -8.67 7.59
N LEU A 368 -10.74 -7.89 6.53
CA LEU A 368 -11.88 -6.98 6.42
C LEU A 368 -12.55 -7.15 5.07
N GLN A 369 -13.75 -7.75 5.06
CA GLN A 369 -14.54 -7.94 3.85
C GLN A 369 -15.70 -6.95 3.80
N LEU A 370 -15.69 -6.07 2.80
CA LEU A 370 -16.70 -5.03 2.61
C LEU A 370 -18.02 -5.59 2.07
N GLY A 371 -19.12 -4.95 2.43
CA GLY A 371 -20.49 -5.28 1.99
C GLY A 371 -20.79 -4.95 0.52
N ILE A 372 -22.07 -4.99 0.16
CA ILE A 372 -22.56 -4.52 -1.15
C ILE A 372 -22.48 -3.00 -1.22
N SER A 373 -22.94 -2.30 -0.19
CA SER A 373 -22.83 -0.84 -0.08
C SER A 373 -22.11 -0.46 1.21
N ASN A 374 -21.10 0.40 1.11
CA ASN A 374 -20.27 0.80 2.23
C ASN A 374 -20.03 2.30 2.15
N VAL A 375 -20.43 3.04 3.19
CA VAL A 375 -20.23 4.49 3.30
C VAL A 375 -19.49 4.77 4.59
N PHE A 376 -18.30 5.37 4.46
CA PHE A 376 -17.39 5.69 5.54
C PHE A 376 -17.25 7.21 5.69
N PHE A 377 -17.65 7.74 6.85
CA PHE A 377 -17.48 9.13 7.27
C PHE A 377 -16.49 9.19 8.44
N LEU A 378 -15.19 9.21 8.11
CA LEU A 378 -14.08 9.02 9.03
C LEU A 378 -13.10 10.19 8.88
N ASP A 379 -12.45 10.67 9.93
CA ASP A 379 -11.29 11.56 9.71
C ASP A 379 -10.13 10.76 9.09
N SER A 380 -9.97 9.51 9.51
CA SER A 380 -8.90 8.65 9.02
C SER A 380 -9.21 7.15 9.05
N ILE A 381 -8.43 6.39 8.27
CA ILE A 381 -8.47 4.94 8.24
C ILE A 381 -7.06 4.36 8.12
N CYS A 382 -6.79 3.28 8.87
CA CYS A 382 -5.61 2.45 8.68
C CYS A 382 -5.98 0.99 8.47
N LEU A 383 -5.63 0.47 7.29
CA LEU A 383 -5.81 -0.94 6.92
C LEU A 383 -4.49 -1.67 7.09
N ILE A 384 -4.43 -2.56 8.10
CA ILE A 384 -3.20 -3.16 8.64
C ILE A 384 -2.32 -2.06 9.23
N GLN A 385 -2.43 -1.92 10.55
CA GLN A 385 -1.55 -1.10 11.36
C GLN A 385 -0.46 -2.00 11.97
N SER A 386 0.09 -1.62 13.13
CA SER A 386 1.38 -2.09 13.63
C SER A 386 1.49 -3.58 13.83
N SER A 387 2.61 -4.12 13.38
CA SER A 387 3.04 -5.50 13.51
C SER A 387 1.96 -6.52 13.08
N ALA A 388 1.25 -6.23 11.99
CA ALA A 388 0.12 -7.01 11.47
C ALA A 388 0.24 -7.29 9.95
N GLN A 389 -0.55 -8.25 9.47
CA GLN A 389 -0.51 -8.69 8.07
C GLN A 389 -1.93 -8.85 7.50
N GLY A 390 -2.08 -8.79 6.17
CA GLY A 390 -3.35 -9.03 5.47
C GLY A 390 -3.17 -9.31 3.98
N ASP A 391 -3.20 -10.59 3.62
CA ASP A 391 -3.22 -11.11 2.24
C ASP A 391 -4.65 -11.51 1.81
N PRO A 392 -5.17 -11.03 0.65
CA PRO A 392 -6.42 -11.48 0.04
C PRO A 392 -6.54 -13.00 -0.16
N ALA A 393 -5.44 -13.73 -0.31
CA ALA A 393 -5.44 -15.19 -0.35
C ALA A 393 -5.86 -15.83 0.98
N ALA A 394 -5.67 -15.12 2.10
CA ALA A 394 -6.09 -15.50 3.45
C ALA A 394 -7.36 -14.75 3.93
N GLY A 395 -7.99 -13.95 3.06
CA GLY A 395 -9.17 -13.14 3.34
C GLY A 395 -8.92 -11.65 3.10
N GLY A 396 -7.85 -11.10 3.67
CA GLY A 396 -7.30 -9.77 3.42
C GLY A 396 -8.29 -8.61 3.51
N VAL A 397 -8.01 -7.50 2.81
CA VAL A 397 -8.96 -6.39 2.67
C VAL A 397 -9.51 -6.32 1.25
N VAL A 398 -10.78 -6.69 1.11
CA VAL A 398 -11.46 -6.90 -0.18
C VAL A 398 -12.94 -6.52 -0.09
N PHE A 399 -13.61 -6.37 -1.22
CA PHE A 399 -15.07 -6.58 -1.25
C PHE A 399 -15.38 -8.07 -1.02
N ASN A 400 -16.36 -8.38 -0.18
CA ASN A 400 -16.71 -9.76 0.15
C ASN A 400 -16.97 -10.56 -1.14
N PRO A 401 -16.27 -11.68 -1.38
CA PRO A 401 -16.44 -12.48 -2.59
C PRO A 401 -17.89 -12.95 -2.83
N ALA A 402 -18.68 -13.15 -1.77
CA ALA A 402 -20.11 -13.49 -1.87
C ALA A 402 -20.97 -12.37 -2.50
N PHE A 403 -20.44 -11.14 -2.57
CA PHE A 403 -21.11 -9.95 -3.12
C PHE A 403 -20.46 -9.44 -4.41
N ALA A 404 -19.44 -10.12 -4.96
CA ALA A 404 -18.68 -9.65 -6.13
C ALA A 404 -19.55 -9.42 -7.40
N THR A 405 -20.67 -10.14 -7.52
CA THR A 405 -21.65 -9.99 -8.61
C THR A 405 -22.72 -8.93 -8.34
N ASN A 406 -22.80 -8.38 -7.12
CA ASN A 406 -23.76 -7.34 -6.74
C ASN A 406 -23.29 -5.91 -7.08
N ASN A 407 -22.21 -5.76 -7.84
CA ASN A 407 -21.55 -4.48 -8.15
C ASN A 407 -21.26 -3.65 -6.89
N PRO A 408 -20.43 -4.19 -5.96
CA PRO A 408 -20.28 -3.59 -4.64
C PRO A 408 -19.55 -2.25 -4.71
N VAL A 409 -19.88 -1.35 -3.78
CA VAL A 409 -19.40 0.04 -3.73
C VAL A 409 -18.83 0.41 -2.36
N ALA A 410 -17.80 1.26 -2.36
CA ALA A 410 -17.23 1.84 -1.14
C ALA A 410 -16.96 3.35 -1.30
N TYR A 411 -17.56 4.15 -0.42
CA TYR A 411 -17.38 5.60 -0.36
C TYR A 411 -16.57 5.98 0.88
N PHE A 412 -15.50 6.76 0.70
CA PHE A 412 -14.64 7.24 1.77
C PHE A 412 -14.62 8.77 1.79
N ARG A 413 -15.03 9.36 2.92
CA ARG A 413 -15.19 10.79 3.15
C ARG A 413 -14.79 11.17 4.58
N GLY A 414 -14.42 12.43 4.77
CA GLY A 414 -14.31 13.06 6.09
C GLY A 414 -15.62 12.97 6.87
N THR A 415 -15.58 13.11 8.20
CA THR A 415 -16.76 13.12 9.09
C THR A 415 -17.84 14.15 8.75
N ASN A 416 -17.45 15.20 7.99
CA ASN A 416 -18.30 16.28 7.47
C ASN A 416 -18.66 16.10 5.97
N GLY A 417 -18.42 14.92 5.38
CA GLY A 417 -18.62 14.63 3.95
C GLY A 417 -17.51 15.15 3.01
N GLY A 418 -16.50 15.85 3.54
CA GLY A 418 -15.35 16.36 2.78
C GLY A 418 -14.23 15.33 2.56
N ARG A 419 -12.99 15.82 2.46
CA ARG A 419 -11.79 14.96 2.45
C ARG A 419 -11.53 14.35 3.84
N MET A 420 -11.07 13.10 3.86
CA MET A 420 -10.42 12.48 5.03
C MET A 420 -9.03 13.10 5.23
N SER A 421 -8.56 13.22 6.47
CA SER A 421 -7.20 13.66 6.77
C SER A 421 -6.15 12.63 6.35
N VAL A 422 -6.37 11.34 6.62
CA VAL A 422 -5.41 10.27 6.30
C VAL A 422 -6.08 8.97 5.86
N PHE A 423 -5.58 8.37 4.77
CA PHE A 423 -5.78 6.96 4.44
C PHE A 423 -4.41 6.27 4.47
N ALA A 424 -4.22 5.32 5.39
CA ALA A 424 -2.98 4.55 5.52
C ALA A 424 -3.20 3.05 5.25
N ILE A 425 -2.19 2.41 4.65
CA ILE A 425 -2.12 0.96 4.42
C ILE A 425 -0.72 0.49 4.82
N ALA A 426 -0.62 -0.53 5.67
CA ALA A 426 0.62 -0.98 6.33
C ALA A 426 1.34 0.16 7.08
N ASP A 427 0.75 0.63 8.18
CA ASP A 427 1.37 1.63 9.06
C ASP A 427 2.02 0.99 10.30
N ALA A 428 3.35 1.02 10.34
CA ALA A 428 4.15 0.39 11.38
C ALA A 428 4.22 1.15 12.73
N ALA A 429 3.47 2.24 12.91
CA ALA A 429 3.47 3.05 14.13
C ALA A 429 3.44 2.21 15.42
N GLY A 430 4.38 2.41 16.36
CA GLY A 430 4.38 1.59 17.58
C GLY A 430 5.43 2.02 18.62
N PRO A 431 5.15 1.84 19.93
CA PRO A 431 5.99 2.39 20.99
C PRO A 431 7.29 1.59 21.22
N GLY A 432 7.23 0.26 21.09
CA GLY A 432 8.37 -0.64 21.33
C GLY A 432 9.07 -1.12 20.06
N PRO A 433 10.17 -1.88 20.18
CA PRO A 433 10.72 -2.65 19.07
C PRO A 433 9.75 -3.75 18.63
N SER A 434 9.75 -4.08 17.33
CA SER A 434 9.01 -5.22 16.79
C SER A 434 9.84 -5.93 15.73
N GLY A 435 9.96 -7.25 15.88
CA GLY A 435 10.64 -8.17 14.96
C GLY A 435 9.75 -8.63 13.79
N THR A 436 8.62 -7.97 13.55
CA THR A 436 7.65 -8.36 12.51
C THR A 436 7.20 -7.13 11.74
N GLY A 437 7.40 -7.18 10.42
CA GLY A 437 6.99 -6.13 9.50
C GLY A 437 5.50 -6.15 9.17
N ASP A 438 5.05 -5.05 8.61
CA ASP A 438 3.66 -4.79 8.24
C ASP A 438 3.45 -5.07 6.76
N LYS A 439 2.50 -5.95 6.44
CA LYS A 439 2.29 -6.44 5.08
C LYS A 439 0.83 -6.41 4.71
N ALA A 440 0.45 -5.54 3.78
CA ALA A 440 -0.95 -5.34 3.42
C ALA A 440 -1.15 -5.35 1.90
N ILE A 441 -2.02 -6.23 1.42
CA ILE A 441 -2.50 -6.22 0.05
C ILE A 441 -4.00 -5.91 0.09
N VAL A 442 -4.34 -4.66 -0.23
CA VAL A 442 -5.72 -4.16 -0.28
C VAL A 442 -6.21 -4.24 -1.73
N ASN A 443 -7.16 -5.14 -1.99
CA ASN A 443 -7.66 -5.39 -3.35
C ASN A 443 -9.14 -5.04 -3.47
N LEU A 444 -9.41 -3.84 -3.97
CA LEU A 444 -10.77 -3.33 -4.17
C LEU A 444 -11.24 -3.45 -5.63
N SER A 445 -10.51 -4.18 -6.48
CA SER A 445 -10.83 -4.32 -7.91
C SER A 445 -12.18 -4.99 -8.22
N ALA A 446 -12.75 -5.71 -7.25
CA ALA A 446 -14.05 -6.35 -7.38
C ALA A 446 -15.24 -5.36 -7.36
N GLY A 447 -15.05 -4.12 -6.93
CA GLY A 447 -16.12 -3.10 -6.82
C GLY A 447 -15.70 -1.73 -7.31
N TYR A 448 -16.57 -0.74 -7.12
CA TYR A 448 -16.30 0.67 -7.37
C TYR A 448 -15.95 1.38 -6.06
N VAL A 449 -14.86 2.13 -6.06
CA VAL A 449 -14.39 2.94 -4.93
C VAL A 449 -14.48 4.41 -5.30
N ASP A 450 -14.97 5.22 -4.38
CA ASP A 450 -14.94 6.67 -4.47
C ASP A 450 -14.40 7.25 -3.15
N ALA A 451 -13.26 7.94 -3.21
CA ALA A 451 -12.54 8.41 -2.04
C ALA A 451 -12.02 9.84 -2.22
N LEU A 452 -12.28 10.69 -1.21
CA LEU A 452 -11.70 12.01 -1.06
C LEU A 452 -10.76 12.00 0.14
N VAL A 453 -9.45 12.19 -0.09
CA VAL A 453 -8.41 12.13 0.95
C VAL A 453 -7.52 13.37 0.86
N ASP A 454 -6.90 13.77 1.96
CA ASP A 454 -5.79 14.71 1.98
C ASP A 454 -4.46 13.94 1.79
N ARG A 455 -4.08 13.08 2.74
CA ARG A 455 -2.86 12.25 2.66
C ARG A 455 -3.15 10.76 2.49
N LEU A 456 -2.66 10.17 1.39
CA LEU A 456 -2.60 8.73 1.17
C LEU A 456 -1.18 8.20 1.44
N TYR A 457 -1.05 7.20 2.29
CA TYR A 457 0.22 6.51 2.55
C TYR A 457 0.09 5.01 2.25
N LEU A 458 0.96 4.50 1.36
CA LEU A 458 1.17 3.07 1.19
C LEU A 458 2.54 2.72 1.79
N ALA A 459 2.54 1.94 2.87
CA ALA A 459 3.69 1.60 3.73
C ALA A 459 4.31 2.81 4.45
N ARG A 460 4.19 2.84 5.78
CA ARG A 460 4.88 3.80 6.67
C ARG A 460 5.74 3.08 7.68
N ASP A 461 6.95 3.55 7.89
CA ASP A 461 7.92 2.98 8.82
C ASP A 461 7.70 3.36 10.30
N ARG A 462 8.55 2.77 11.16
CA ARG A 462 8.57 2.90 12.63
C ARG A 462 9.97 3.25 13.13
N THR A 463 10.08 4.03 14.21
CA THR A 463 11.38 4.47 14.76
C THR A 463 12.19 3.34 15.38
N ASN A 464 11.50 2.27 15.81
CA ASN A 464 12.03 1.11 16.52
C ASN A 464 11.68 -0.18 15.74
N SER A 465 12.34 -0.43 14.61
CA SER A 465 12.32 -1.74 13.96
C SER A 465 13.34 -2.66 14.62
N SER A 466 13.07 -3.95 14.70
CA SER A 466 14.06 -4.97 15.03
C SER A 466 13.94 -6.15 14.07
N ASP A 467 14.99 -6.96 13.99
CA ASP A 467 15.06 -8.24 13.26
C ASP A 467 14.46 -8.22 11.84
N GLY A 468 14.66 -7.11 11.13
CA GLY A 468 14.26 -6.91 9.74
C GLY A 468 12.79 -6.55 9.48
N ALA A 469 12.08 -6.00 10.47
CA ALA A 469 10.70 -5.54 10.30
C ALA A 469 10.60 -4.35 9.32
N THR A 470 9.87 -4.58 8.23
CA THR A 470 9.71 -3.68 7.07
C THR A 470 8.24 -3.40 6.80
N ALA A 471 7.92 -2.28 6.15
CA ALA A 471 6.54 -1.93 5.79
C ALA A 471 6.30 -2.14 4.29
N GLU A 472 5.30 -2.94 3.92
CA GLU A 472 4.99 -3.29 2.53
C GLU A 472 3.46 -3.19 2.28
N ALA A 473 3.08 -2.35 1.32
CA ALA A 473 1.69 -2.07 0.97
C ALA A 473 1.44 -2.17 -0.52
N THR A 474 0.36 -2.87 -0.89
CA THR A 474 -0.22 -2.85 -2.24
C THR A 474 -1.66 -2.40 -2.18
N LEU A 475 -2.05 -1.39 -2.97
CA LEU A 475 -3.43 -0.98 -3.18
C LEU A 475 -3.82 -1.21 -4.64
N THR A 476 -4.98 -1.85 -4.87
CA THR A 476 -5.53 -2.05 -6.22
C THR A 476 -6.94 -1.48 -6.34
N ILE A 477 -7.13 -0.56 -7.29
CA ILE A 477 -8.42 0.02 -7.67
C ILE A 477 -8.74 -0.26 -9.15
N ALA A 478 -10.02 -0.49 -9.46
CA ALA A 478 -10.49 -0.88 -10.80
C ALA A 478 -11.91 -0.33 -11.10
N LYS A 479 -12.56 -0.85 -12.15
CA LYS A 479 -13.98 -0.63 -12.46
C LYS A 479 -14.43 0.85 -12.44
N GLY A 480 -13.63 1.75 -13.01
CA GLY A 480 -13.96 3.18 -13.03
C GLY A 480 -13.86 3.91 -11.69
N SER A 481 -13.34 3.27 -10.63
CA SER A 481 -13.14 3.88 -9.30
C SER A 481 -12.42 5.22 -9.36
N ILE A 482 -12.78 6.15 -8.47
CA ILE A 482 -12.17 7.48 -8.36
C ILE A 482 -11.52 7.63 -6.99
N LEU A 483 -10.21 7.84 -6.96
CA LEU A 483 -9.46 8.16 -5.75
C LEU A 483 -8.79 9.52 -5.94
N ASP A 484 -9.33 10.55 -5.29
CA ASP A 484 -8.83 11.93 -5.35
C ASP A 484 -8.15 12.27 -4.02
N VAL A 485 -6.86 12.56 -4.09
CA VAL A 485 -5.99 12.82 -2.95
C VAL A 485 -5.20 14.12 -3.16
N ASN A 486 -4.85 14.81 -2.08
CA ASN A 486 -3.95 15.97 -2.20
C ASN A 486 -2.50 15.51 -2.34
N THR A 487 -2.05 14.63 -1.44
CA THR A 487 -0.70 14.08 -1.41
C THR A 487 -0.78 12.56 -1.30
N ALA A 488 0.02 11.86 -2.11
CA ALA A 488 0.18 10.42 -2.02
C ALA A 488 1.65 10.06 -1.90
N ILE A 489 1.98 9.13 -0.99
CA ILE A 489 3.34 8.65 -0.80
C ILE A 489 3.35 7.12 -0.86
N LEU A 490 4.07 6.58 -1.84
CA LEU A 490 4.22 5.14 -2.06
C LEU A 490 5.60 4.72 -1.55
N GLY A 491 5.63 4.04 -0.40
CA GLY A 491 6.84 3.75 0.37
C GLY A 491 7.32 4.99 1.12
N PHE A 492 6.93 5.13 2.40
CA PHE A 492 7.34 6.22 3.28
C PHE A 492 8.26 5.72 4.40
N GLN A 493 9.56 5.91 4.23
CA GLN A 493 10.58 5.71 5.27
C GLN A 493 10.96 7.07 5.88
N GLY A 494 10.12 7.58 6.79
CA GLY A 494 10.28 8.89 7.40
C GLY A 494 11.16 8.93 8.65
N GLN A 495 11.43 7.78 9.28
CA GLN A 495 12.12 7.70 10.58
C GLN A 495 13.65 7.65 10.49
N GLY A 496 14.21 7.91 9.30
CA GLY A 496 15.64 8.03 9.08
C GLY A 496 16.41 6.75 9.43
N ASN A 497 17.57 6.93 10.03
CA ASN A 497 18.36 5.82 10.56
C ASN A 497 17.68 5.26 11.82
N ASN A 498 16.88 4.22 11.62
CA ASN A 498 16.20 3.44 12.65
C ASN A 498 17.15 3.08 13.80
N GLN A 499 16.70 3.22 15.04
CA GLN A 499 17.58 3.07 16.20
C GLN A 499 17.85 1.60 16.57
N ASN A 500 17.15 0.64 15.95
CA ASN A 500 17.27 -0.81 16.17
C ASN A 500 17.43 -1.20 17.66
N VAL A 501 16.37 -0.97 18.44
CA VAL A 501 16.37 -1.29 19.87
C VAL A 501 16.21 -2.81 20.06
N GLY A 502 17.34 -3.53 20.07
CA GLY A 502 17.43 -4.92 20.53
C GLY A 502 17.39 -6.02 19.47
N GLY A 503 17.36 -5.69 18.18
CA GLY A 503 17.48 -6.67 17.08
C GLY A 503 18.89 -6.85 16.55
N THR A 504 19.12 -7.91 15.77
CA THR A 504 20.39 -8.12 15.04
C THR A 504 20.36 -7.60 13.59
N ASP A 505 19.17 -7.43 13.04
CA ASP A 505 18.92 -6.97 11.67
C ASP A 505 18.09 -5.69 11.70
N GLN A 506 18.62 -4.62 11.11
CA GLN A 506 18.06 -3.27 11.20
C GLN A 506 17.17 -2.89 10.01
N ARG A 507 16.96 -3.80 9.03
CA ARG A 507 16.20 -3.52 7.82
C ARG A 507 14.82 -2.97 8.16
N SER A 508 14.51 -1.78 7.65
CA SER A 508 13.27 -1.05 7.97
C SER A 508 12.82 -0.16 6.82
N TYR A 509 13.06 -0.60 5.59
CA TYR A 509 12.58 0.07 4.38
C TYR A 509 11.04 -0.01 4.27
N ALA A 510 10.50 0.94 3.51
CA ALA A 510 9.08 1.00 3.15
C ALA A 510 8.88 0.77 1.65
N ARG A 511 7.83 0.04 1.27
CA ARG A 511 7.50 -0.32 -0.12
C ARG A 511 6.03 -0.11 -0.41
N GLY A 512 5.72 0.81 -1.32
CA GLY A 512 4.35 1.08 -1.76
C GLY A 512 4.13 0.72 -3.24
N VAL A 513 3.08 -0.04 -3.53
CA VAL A 513 2.63 -0.37 -4.89
C VAL A 513 1.19 0.09 -5.07
N LEU A 514 0.93 0.92 -6.08
CA LEU A 514 -0.42 1.34 -6.45
C LEU A 514 -0.76 0.81 -7.85
N ASN A 515 -1.81 0.00 -7.94
CA ASN A 515 -2.36 -0.53 -9.18
C ASN A 515 -3.67 0.19 -9.52
N VAL A 516 -3.67 0.95 -10.62
CA VAL A 516 -4.84 1.66 -11.15
C VAL A 516 -5.20 1.01 -12.48
N SER A 517 -6.40 0.41 -12.56
CA SER A 517 -6.78 -0.43 -13.70
C SER A 517 -8.22 -0.19 -14.19
N THR A 518 -8.57 -0.72 -15.35
CA THR A 518 -9.96 -0.94 -15.78
C THR A 518 -10.80 0.34 -15.71
N GLY A 519 -10.31 1.40 -16.36
CA GLY A 519 -10.92 2.73 -16.41
C GLY A 519 -10.89 3.54 -15.10
N ALA A 520 -10.27 3.06 -14.02
CA ALA A 520 -10.17 3.82 -12.77
C ALA A 520 -9.35 5.12 -12.95
N VAL A 521 -9.66 6.11 -12.11
CA VAL A 521 -9.05 7.44 -12.11
C VAL A 521 -8.42 7.72 -10.74
N PHE A 522 -7.11 7.98 -10.73
CA PHE A 522 -6.40 8.45 -9.55
C PHE A 522 -5.96 9.90 -9.77
N VAL A 523 -6.31 10.81 -8.84
CA VAL A 523 -6.02 12.24 -8.93
C VAL A 523 -5.16 12.65 -7.74
N VAL A 524 -4.05 13.33 -7.99
CA VAL A 524 -3.12 13.84 -6.99
C VAL A 524 -2.91 15.34 -7.18
N ASN A 525 -3.56 16.14 -6.32
CA ASN A 525 -3.68 17.60 -6.52
C ASN A 525 -2.37 18.36 -6.25
N GLN A 526 -1.52 17.85 -5.35
CA GLN A 526 -0.25 18.48 -4.94
C GLN A 526 0.96 17.64 -5.35
N ALA A 527 1.21 16.51 -4.69
CA ALA A 527 2.42 15.71 -4.90
C ALA A 527 2.16 14.20 -4.78
N LEU A 528 2.65 13.44 -5.78
CA LEU A 528 2.81 11.99 -5.69
C LEU A 528 4.29 11.70 -5.46
N GLU A 529 4.63 11.04 -4.36
CA GLU A 529 6.01 10.69 -4.04
C GLU A 529 6.25 9.18 -4.10
N LEU A 530 7.36 8.79 -4.74
CA LEU A 530 7.78 7.40 -4.91
C LEU A 530 9.06 7.13 -4.12
N GLY A 531 8.99 6.21 -3.16
CA GLY A 531 10.12 5.76 -2.34
C GLY A 531 10.71 6.87 -1.50
N HIS A 532 9.88 7.56 -0.71
CA HIS A 532 10.35 8.56 0.23
C HIS A 532 11.28 7.92 1.27
N THR A 533 12.48 8.46 1.43
CA THR A 533 13.38 8.08 2.51
C THR A 533 14.15 9.28 3.07
N THR A 534 14.33 9.26 4.40
CA THR A 534 15.19 10.17 5.17
C THR A 534 16.43 9.46 5.74
N ALA A 535 16.65 8.18 5.41
CA ALA A 535 17.74 7.36 5.91
C ALA A 535 18.98 7.46 5.01
N ASP A 536 20.17 7.29 5.60
CA ASP A 536 21.44 7.48 4.92
C ASP A 536 21.81 6.32 3.97
N ALA A 537 22.62 6.63 2.96
CA ALA A 537 23.16 5.64 2.02
C ALA A 537 24.05 4.62 2.73
N GLY A 538 23.86 3.33 2.43
CA GLY A 538 24.61 2.22 3.02
C GLY A 538 24.28 1.96 4.49
N HIS A 539 23.30 2.65 5.09
CA HIS A 539 22.87 2.39 6.45
C HIS A 539 22.20 0.99 6.55
N PRO A 540 22.38 0.23 7.64
CA PRO A 540 21.79 -1.12 7.79
C PRO A 540 20.25 -1.20 7.71
N THR A 541 19.55 -0.06 7.70
CA THR A 541 18.11 0.03 7.42
C THR A 541 17.74 -0.29 5.96
N GLN A 542 18.73 -0.33 5.06
CA GLN A 542 18.60 -0.68 3.64
C GLN A 542 17.55 0.17 2.89
N ALA A 543 17.67 1.49 3.02
CA ALA A 543 16.81 2.46 2.36
C ALA A 543 16.76 2.30 0.82
N GLU A 544 17.84 1.80 0.23
CA GLU A 544 17.98 1.43 -1.18
C GLU A 544 16.97 0.35 -1.61
N ALA A 545 16.57 -0.54 -0.69
CA ALA A 545 15.61 -1.61 -0.95
C ALA A 545 14.15 -1.16 -0.80
N GLY A 546 13.90 0.06 -0.32
CA GLY A 546 12.58 0.71 -0.34
C GLY A 546 12.25 1.30 -1.72
N PHE A 547 10.95 1.39 -2.04
CA PHE A 547 10.48 1.87 -3.34
C PHE A 547 9.02 2.34 -3.32
N GLY A 548 8.67 3.18 -4.32
CA GLY A 548 7.31 3.48 -4.72
C GLY A 548 7.08 3.08 -6.18
N GLN A 549 6.04 2.29 -6.44
CA GLN A 549 5.69 1.82 -7.79
C GLN A 549 4.24 2.13 -8.15
N LEU A 550 4.03 2.63 -9.37
CA LEU A 550 2.72 2.94 -9.91
C LEU A 550 2.47 2.17 -11.20
N ASN A 551 1.45 1.32 -11.20
CA ASN A 551 1.04 0.53 -12.36
C ASN A 551 -0.30 1.05 -12.87
N ILE A 552 -0.35 1.48 -14.12
CA ILE A 552 -1.53 2.01 -14.82
C ILE A 552 -1.85 1.06 -15.98
N SER A 553 -3.09 0.57 -16.05
CA SER A 553 -3.47 -0.47 -17.03
C SER A 553 -4.92 -0.35 -17.50
N ASN A 554 -5.24 -1.01 -18.62
CA ASN A 554 -6.61 -1.26 -19.09
C ASN A 554 -7.49 0.01 -19.11
N GLY A 555 -7.04 1.04 -19.83
CA GLY A 555 -7.75 2.32 -19.98
C GLY A 555 -7.80 3.23 -18.74
N ALA A 556 -7.09 2.89 -17.66
CA ALA A 556 -7.04 3.71 -16.45
C ALA A 556 -6.26 5.02 -16.65
N THR A 557 -6.58 6.03 -15.82
CA THR A 557 -5.96 7.35 -15.86
C THR A 557 -5.38 7.74 -14.50
N VAL A 558 -4.14 8.24 -14.49
CA VAL A 558 -3.57 8.96 -13.35
C VAL A 558 -3.39 10.42 -13.73
N ARG A 559 -3.78 11.34 -12.85
CA ARG A 559 -3.54 12.78 -12.96
C ARG A 559 -2.73 13.24 -11.77
N ALA A 560 -1.49 13.64 -11.97
CA ALA A 560 -0.64 14.18 -10.91
C ALA A 560 -0.21 15.61 -11.25
N ASN A 561 -0.20 16.48 -10.25
CA ASN A 561 0.41 17.79 -10.38
C ASN A 561 1.93 17.64 -10.55
N THR A 562 2.61 17.18 -9.49
CA THR A 562 4.04 16.92 -9.46
C THR A 562 4.29 15.50 -8.97
N ILE A 563 5.25 14.80 -9.56
CA ILE A 563 5.72 13.48 -9.09
C ILE A 563 7.16 13.62 -8.61
N THR A 564 7.44 13.25 -7.37
CA THR A 564 8.79 13.26 -6.76
C THR A 564 9.30 11.85 -6.53
N VAL A 565 10.63 11.71 -6.43
CA VAL A 565 11.30 10.43 -6.22
C VAL A 565 12.36 10.58 -5.13
N GLY A 566 12.43 9.59 -4.24
CA GLY A 566 13.57 9.38 -3.34
C GLY A 566 13.58 10.13 -2.01
N GLY A 567 12.54 10.88 -1.65
CA GLY A 567 12.51 11.61 -0.37
C GLY A 567 13.60 12.65 -0.24
N VAL A 568 14.26 12.67 0.92
CA VAL A 568 15.32 13.62 1.25
C VAL A 568 16.69 13.13 0.78
N THR A 569 17.05 11.88 1.09
CA THR A 569 18.41 11.36 0.84
C THR A 569 18.61 10.76 -0.55
N LYS A 570 17.52 10.58 -1.32
CA LYS A 570 17.54 10.09 -2.71
C LYS A 570 18.06 8.66 -2.92
N VAL A 571 18.25 7.88 -1.86
CA VAL A 571 18.92 6.56 -1.95
C VAL A 571 18.02 5.42 -2.45
N SER A 572 16.70 5.53 -2.28
CA SER A 572 15.74 4.48 -2.68
C SER A 572 15.83 4.13 -4.18
N GLN A 573 15.66 2.85 -4.50
CA GLN A 573 15.81 2.32 -5.86
C GLN A 573 14.48 1.75 -6.36
N ASN A 574 14.46 1.22 -7.60
CA ASN A 574 13.27 0.56 -8.19
C ASN A 574 11.96 1.37 -8.13
N ASN A 575 12.09 2.70 -8.10
CA ASN A 575 10.96 3.62 -8.20
C ASN A 575 10.52 3.68 -9.65
N THR A 576 9.34 3.17 -9.99
CA THR A 576 8.91 2.95 -11.37
C THR A 576 7.48 3.38 -11.64
N ILE A 577 7.21 3.73 -12.89
CA ILE A 577 5.87 3.91 -13.42
C ILE A 577 5.71 3.02 -14.65
N THR A 578 4.70 2.16 -14.64
CA THR A 578 4.40 1.23 -15.74
C THR A 578 3.02 1.52 -16.31
N MET A 579 2.93 1.70 -17.62
CA MET A 579 1.72 2.08 -18.36
C MET A 579 1.47 1.07 -19.48
N THR A 580 0.29 0.45 -19.48
CA THR A 580 -0.08 -0.60 -20.44
C THR A 580 -1.53 -0.49 -20.90
N THR A 581 -1.84 -1.01 -22.09
CA THR A 581 -3.23 -1.28 -22.54
C THR A 581 -4.13 -0.03 -22.45
N GLY A 582 -3.76 1.06 -23.13
CA GLY A 582 -4.52 2.30 -23.17
C GLY A 582 -4.43 3.16 -21.90
N ALA A 583 -3.48 2.90 -21.01
CA ALA A 583 -3.25 3.69 -19.81
C ALA A 583 -2.88 5.15 -20.15
N THR A 584 -3.34 6.09 -19.32
CA THR A 584 -3.00 7.52 -19.43
C THR A 584 -2.35 8.04 -18.14
N LEU A 585 -1.24 8.76 -18.27
CA LEU A 585 -0.64 9.55 -17.19
C LEU A 585 -0.65 11.02 -17.60
N VAL A 586 -1.25 11.88 -16.77
CA VAL A 586 -1.22 13.33 -16.93
C VAL A 586 -0.30 13.90 -15.86
N VAL A 587 0.72 14.66 -16.28
CA VAL A 587 1.63 15.39 -15.39
C VAL A 587 1.48 16.88 -15.67
N SER A 588 0.96 17.63 -14.70
CA SER A 588 0.69 19.07 -14.88
C SER A 588 1.93 19.95 -14.69
N ASN A 589 2.95 19.46 -13.99
CA ASN A 589 4.20 20.17 -13.74
C ASN A 589 5.44 19.33 -14.07
N THR A 590 5.99 18.56 -13.12
CA THR A 590 7.22 17.76 -13.34
C THR A 590 7.10 16.34 -12.80
N LEU A 591 7.77 15.39 -13.47
CA LEU A 591 7.98 14.03 -13.01
C LEU A 591 9.48 13.83 -12.77
N ALA A 592 9.84 13.61 -11.51
CA ALA A 592 11.22 13.53 -11.02
C ALA A 592 12.05 14.80 -11.32
N VAL A 593 13.32 14.78 -10.97
CA VAL A 593 14.28 15.89 -11.11
C VAL A 593 15.66 15.34 -11.47
N PRO A 594 16.62 16.15 -11.97
CA PRO A 594 17.98 15.68 -12.30
C PRO A 594 18.68 14.98 -11.13
N ASP A 595 18.51 15.51 -9.91
CA ASP A 595 19.07 15.00 -8.65
C ASP A 595 18.60 13.57 -8.30
N LYS A 596 17.37 13.21 -8.69
CA LYS A 596 16.88 11.83 -8.60
C LYS A 596 15.86 11.56 -9.69
N LYS A 597 16.34 10.90 -10.75
CA LYS A 597 15.51 10.38 -11.86
C LYS A 597 14.64 9.19 -11.39
N LEU A 598 13.50 8.98 -12.04
CA LEU A 598 12.70 7.76 -11.90
C LEU A 598 13.48 6.56 -12.48
N SER A 599 13.52 5.41 -11.79
CA SER A 599 14.34 4.26 -12.21
C SER A 599 13.91 3.69 -13.56
N ALA A 600 12.60 3.64 -13.83
CA ALA A 600 12.06 3.35 -15.15
C ALA A 600 10.68 3.98 -15.37
N LEU A 601 10.47 4.54 -16.57
CA LEU A 601 9.15 4.78 -17.15
C LEU A 601 8.94 3.75 -18.26
N THR A 602 7.94 2.89 -18.10
CA THR A 602 7.58 1.86 -19.07
C THR A 602 6.24 2.20 -19.72
N MET A 603 6.18 2.25 -21.05
CA MET A 603 4.96 2.58 -21.80
C MET A 603 4.71 1.57 -22.93
N SER A 604 3.53 0.92 -22.94
CA SER A 604 3.04 0.12 -24.06
C SER A 604 1.62 0.52 -24.43
N ASP A 605 1.44 1.00 -25.66
CA ASP A 605 0.16 1.48 -26.20
C ASP A 605 -0.57 2.41 -25.23
N SER A 606 0.16 3.41 -24.72
CA SER A 606 -0.24 4.28 -23.61
C SER A 606 0.09 5.76 -23.87
N ALA A 607 -0.57 6.67 -23.15
CA ALA A 607 -0.49 8.11 -23.39
C ALA A 607 0.09 8.90 -22.19
N LEU A 608 1.19 9.61 -22.41
CA LEU A 608 1.73 10.60 -21.47
C LEU A 608 1.21 11.99 -21.87
N THR A 609 0.61 12.74 -20.94
CA THR A 609 0.06 14.08 -21.20
C THR A 609 0.81 15.14 -20.40
N LEU A 610 1.29 16.18 -21.09
CA LEU A 610 2.13 17.26 -20.56
C LEU A 610 1.57 18.64 -20.92
N TYR A 611 1.92 19.65 -20.11
CA TYR A 611 1.56 21.06 -20.32
C TYR A 611 2.84 21.86 -20.59
N VAL A 612 3.06 22.25 -21.85
CA VAL A 612 4.36 22.72 -22.34
C VAL A 612 4.46 24.24 -22.31
N ASN A 613 5.63 24.74 -21.90
CA ASN A 613 6.04 26.13 -21.94
C ASN A 613 7.34 26.20 -22.76
N GLY A 614 7.29 26.82 -23.94
CA GLY A 614 8.42 26.93 -24.85
C GLY A 614 9.60 27.77 -24.33
N ALA A 615 9.42 28.52 -23.24
CA ALA A 615 10.50 29.22 -22.56
C ALA A 615 11.24 28.35 -21.52
N LYS A 616 10.78 27.12 -21.25
CA LYS A 616 11.41 26.21 -20.29
C LYS A 616 12.59 25.47 -20.93
N THR A 617 13.78 25.63 -20.37
CA THR A 617 15.01 24.97 -20.84
C THR A 617 15.21 23.55 -20.30
N ASN A 618 14.56 23.22 -19.18
CA ASN A 618 14.65 21.91 -18.52
C ASN A 618 13.51 20.98 -18.94
N ALA A 619 13.80 19.68 -19.01
CA ALA A 619 12.80 18.65 -19.29
C ALA A 619 11.65 18.63 -18.26
N TYR A 620 10.55 17.99 -18.63
CA TYR A 620 9.37 17.78 -17.78
C TYR A 620 9.43 16.46 -17.02
N VAL A 621 10.11 15.47 -17.59
CA VAL A 621 10.20 14.10 -17.08
C VAL A 621 11.67 13.70 -17.01
N TYR A 622 12.11 13.14 -15.88
CA TYR A 622 13.48 12.65 -15.67
C TYR A 622 13.47 11.15 -15.33
N VAL A 623 14.03 10.32 -16.22
CA VAL A 623 14.08 8.86 -16.08
C VAL A 623 15.51 8.34 -16.26
N THR A 624 15.84 7.21 -15.65
CA THR A 624 17.04 6.45 -16.02
C THR A 624 16.74 5.62 -17.27
N ASN A 625 15.70 4.79 -17.21
CA ASN A 625 15.31 3.92 -18.33
C ASN A 625 13.94 4.35 -18.89
N LEU A 626 13.90 4.71 -20.18
CA LEU A 626 12.67 4.91 -20.93
C LEU A 626 12.39 3.67 -21.79
N VAL A 627 11.52 2.79 -21.30
CA VAL A 627 11.19 1.53 -21.95
C VAL A 627 9.89 1.69 -22.72
N THR A 628 9.92 1.49 -24.04
CA THR A 628 8.70 1.48 -24.84
C THR A 628 8.42 0.10 -25.45
N GLY A 629 7.14 -0.24 -25.52
CA GLY A 629 6.61 -1.41 -26.20
C GLY A 629 5.37 -1.04 -27.02
N GLY A 630 4.78 -2.04 -27.68
CA GLY A 630 3.63 -1.80 -28.57
C GLY A 630 3.96 -0.91 -29.77
N ALA A 631 2.94 -0.28 -30.34
CA ALA A 631 3.07 0.61 -31.50
C ALA A 631 2.22 1.89 -31.39
N GLY A 632 1.43 2.05 -30.32
CA GLY A 632 0.46 3.12 -30.12
C GLY A 632 0.81 4.13 -29.03
N ASN A 633 2.06 4.24 -28.60
CA ASN A 633 2.45 5.21 -27.56
C ASN A 633 2.34 6.66 -28.05
N VAL A 634 1.87 7.55 -27.17
CA VAL A 634 1.63 8.96 -27.51
C VAL A 634 2.13 9.89 -26.41
N ILE A 635 2.67 11.03 -26.84
CA ILE A 635 2.80 12.22 -25.99
C ILE A 635 1.72 13.23 -26.39
N ASN A 636 0.77 13.48 -25.49
CA ASN A 636 -0.24 14.53 -25.67
C ASN A 636 0.29 15.84 -25.07
N ILE A 637 0.43 16.86 -25.89
CA ILE A 637 0.70 18.23 -25.44
C ILE A 637 -0.65 18.92 -25.25
N ALA A 638 -1.10 19.01 -24.00
CA ALA A 638 -2.43 19.55 -23.65
C ALA A 638 -2.52 21.07 -23.85
N SER A 639 -1.39 21.78 -23.70
CA SER A 639 -1.28 23.22 -23.94
C SER A 639 0.15 23.59 -24.32
N VAL A 640 0.31 24.67 -25.07
CA VAL A 640 1.61 25.30 -25.37
C VAL A 640 1.52 26.79 -25.01
N ILE A 641 2.45 27.28 -24.19
CA ILE A 641 2.60 28.70 -23.85
C ILE A 641 4.06 29.15 -24.04
N GLY A 642 4.33 30.45 -23.99
CA GLY A 642 5.70 30.99 -23.87
C GLY A 642 6.65 30.72 -25.05
N VAL A 643 6.13 30.38 -26.24
CA VAL A 643 6.95 30.22 -27.45
C VAL A 643 7.25 31.59 -28.07
N GLY A 644 8.54 31.91 -28.23
CA GLY A 644 8.99 33.17 -28.86
C GLY A 644 9.01 33.15 -30.39
N SER A 645 9.20 31.98 -30.99
CA SER A 645 9.25 31.78 -32.46
C SER A 645 8.96 30.32 -32.81
N TYR A 646 8.38 30.08 -33.98
CA TYR A 646 8.16 28.72 -34.52
C TYR A 646 9.08 28.46 -35.73
N PRO A 647 9.56 27.20 -35.93
CA PRO A 647 9.38 26.05 -35.05
C PRO A 647 10.16 26.20 -33.72
N ALA A 648 9.64 25.60 -32.66
CA ALA A 648 10.24 25.57 -31.33
C ALA A 648 10.51 24.12 -30.90
N GLN A 649 11.74 23.81 -30.52
CA GLN A 649 12.12 22.51 -29.98
C GLN A 649 12.15 22.58 -28.45
N VAL A 650 11.40 21.71 -27.78
CA VAL A 650 11.28 21.68 -26.32
C VAL A 650 11.57 20.27 -25.80
N ALA A 651 12.54 20.16 -24.90
CA ALA A 651 12.85 18.89 -24.23
C ALA A 651 11.72 18.46 -23.29
N LEU A 652 11.19 17.26 -23.50
CA LEU A 652 10.08 16.72 -22.72
C LEU A 652 10.55 15.68 -21.70
N ILE A 653 11.35 14.70 -22.14
CA ILE A 653 11.84 13.59 -21.31
C ILE A 653 13.36 13.54 -21.38
N SER A 654 14.06 13.66 -20.25
CA SER A 654 15.49 13.32 -20.13
C SER A 654 15.65 11.87 -19.68
N TYR A 655 16.53 11.13 -20.35
CA TYR A 655 16.78 9.70 -20.10
C TYR A 655 18.28 9.41 -19.86
N GLU A 656 18.63 8.17 -19.50
CA GLU A 656 20.00 7.63 -19.64
C GLU A 656 20.05 6.56 -20.74
N SER A 657 19.04 5.67 -20.74
CA SER A 657 18.77 4.70 -21.81
C SER A 657 17.33 4.86 -22.31
N ALA A 658 17.13 4.82 -23.63
CA ALA A 658 15.83 4.92 -24.27
C ALA A 658 15.78 4.18 -25.61
N VAL A 659 14.61 3.59 -25.90
CA VAL A 659 14.21 3.19 -27.26
C VAL A 659 12.79 3.73 -27.47
N PRO A 660 12.63 4.99 -27.93
CA PRO A 660 11.33 5.65 -28.04
C PRO A 660 10.54 5.22 -29.28
N ASN A 661 9.20 5.18 -29.19
CA ASN A 661 8.30 4.87 -30.31
C ASN A 661 7.04 5.79 -30.35
N PHE A 662 7.19 7.04 -29.90
CA PHE A 662 6.07 7.96 -29.69
C PHE A 662 5.52 8.61 -30.96
N SER A 663 4.21 8.81 -31.03
CA SER A 663 3.63 9.93 -31.79
C SER A 663 3.35 11.12 -30.86
N VAL A 664 3.14 12.31 -31.42
CA VAL A 664 2.72 13.50 -30.65
C VAL A 664 1.36 13.98 -31.10
N ASN A 665 0.52 14.33 -30.13
CA ASN A 665 -0.68 15.13 -30.36
C ASN A 665 -0.42 16.54 -29.82
N VAL A 666 -0.70 17.57 -30.62
CA VAL A 666 -0.53 18.98 -30.26
C VAL A 666 -1.89 19.72 -30.27
N PRO A 667 -2.01 20.89 -29.60
CA PRO A 667 -3.25 21.66 -29.61
C PRO A 667 -3.67 22.11 -31.03
N PRO A 668 -4.98 22.32 -31.29
CA PRO A 668 -5.47 22.78 -32.60
C PRO A 668 -4.78 24.08 -33.07
N GLY A 669 -4.43 24.13 -34.35
CA GLY A 669 -3.69 25.25 -34.96
C GLY A 669 -2.17 25.13 -34.87
N LEU A 670 -1.65 24.11 -34.16
CA LEU A 670 -0.24 23.74 -34.17
C LEU A 670 -0.03 22.41 -34.88
N SER A 671 1.21 22.13 -35.25
CA SER A 671 1.74 20.87 -35.73
C SER A 671 2.99 20.50 -34.93
N GLY A 672 3.48 19.25 -35.09
CA GLY A 672 4.75 18.88 -34.50
C GLY A 672 5.11 17.41 -34.69
N PHE A 673 6.33 17.07 -34.28
CA PHE A 673 6.88 15.73 -34.27
C PHE A 673 7.86 15.56 -33.10
N ILE A 674 8.10 14.30 -32.71
CA ILE A 674 9.08 13.92 -31.70
C ILE A 674 10.45 13.70 -32.33
N VAL A 675 11.49 14.21 -31.68
CA VAL A 675 12.90 13.96 -32.00
C VAL A 675 13.54 13.21 -30.83
N ASN A 676 14.27 12.14 -31.14
CA ASN A 676 15.15 11.48 -30.17
C ASN A 676 16.53 12.15 -30.21
N ASN A 677 16.75 13.16 -29.38
CA ASN A 677 18.04 13.85 -29.27
C ASN A 677 19.01 12.98 -28.47
N ALA A 678 19.61 12.02 -29.16
CA ALA A 678 20.51 11.03 -28.57
C ALA A 678 21.85 11.60 -28.07
N ALA A 679 22.19 12.84 -28.45
CA ALA A 679 23.36 13.56 -27.96
C ALA A 679 23.10 14.14 -26.55
N ASP A 680 22.00 14.90 -26.39
CA ASP A 680 21.62 15.52 -25.12
C ASP A 680 20.84 14.56 -24.18
N LYS A 681 20.54 13.34 -24.65
CA LYS A 681 19.72 12.31 -23.97
C LYS A 681 18.32 12.81 -23.64
N THR A 682 17.68 13.45 -24.61
CA THR A 682 16.30 13.95 -24.49
C THR A 682 15.37 13.46 -25.59
N ILE A 683 14.10 13.31 -25.23
CA ILE A 683 12.97 13.22 -26.17
C ILE A 683 12.38 14.63 -26.25
N ASP A 684 12.48 15.22 -27.44
CA ASP A 684 12.08 16.60 -27.68
C ASP A 684 10.83 16.63 -28.56
N ALA A 685 9.94 17.60 -28.33
CA ALA A 685 8.90 17.94 -29.31
C ALA A 685 9.33 19.16 -30.11
N VAL A 686 9.38 19.01 -31.43
CA VAL A 686 9.42 20.14 -32.35
C VAL A 686 7.98 20.55 -32.64
N ILE A 687 7.62 21.77 -32.23
CA ILE A 687 6.29 22.35 -32.35
C ILE A 687 6.35 23.44 -33.43
N SER A 688 5.36 23.49 -34.33
CA SER A 688 5.32 24.43 -35.45
C SER A 688 3.89 24.93 -35.71
N THR A 689 3.78 25.97 -36.53
CA THR A 689 2.50 26.44 -37.10
C THR A 689 2.31 25.94 -38.54
N ASN A 690 3.34 25.36 -39.16
CA ASN A 690 3.26 24.83 -40.53
C ASN A 690 2.59 23.45 -40.49
N LEU A 691 1.38 23.34 -41.03
CA LEU A 691 0.67 22.06 -41.08
C LEU A 691 1.46 21.05 -41.95
N PRO A 692 1.59 19.79 -41.50
CA PRO A 692 2.29 18.76 -42.25
C PRO A 692 1.49 18.41 -43.51
N ARG A 693 2.17 18.28 -44.63
CA ARG A 693 1.58 17.94 -45.93
C ARG A 693 1.72 16.44 -46.19
N THR A 694 0.95 15.94 -47.15
CA THR A 694 1.19 14.64 -47.75
C THR A 694 1.90 14.86 -49.08
N LEU A 695 3.11 14.35 -49.21
CA LEU A 695 3.97 14.50 -50.38
C LEU A 695 4.12 13.17 -51.11
N VAL A 696 4.06 13.20 -52.44
CA VAL A 696 4.28 12.03 -53.28
C VAL A 696 5.61 12.15 -54.01
N TRP A 697 6.44 11.12 -53.93
CA TRP A 697 7.75 11.10 -54.56
C TRP A 697 7.61 11.13 -56.09
N ARG A 698 8.39 12.01 -56.72
CA ARG A 698 8.57 12.04 -58.19
C ARG A 698 10.01 11.79 -58.61
N GLY A 699 11.00 12.14 -57.77
CA GLY A 699 12.42 12.03 -58.09
C GLY A 699 12.81 12.88 -59.31
N ALA A 700 12.09 13.99 -59.53
CA ALA A 700 12.09 14.74 -60.79
C ALA A 700 13.37 15.53 -61.07
N VAL A 701 14.15 15.87 -60.02
CA VAL A 701 15.43 16.58 -60.14
C VAL A 701 16.60 15.62 -59.97
N ASN A 702 16.56 14.77 -58.94
CA ASN A 702 17.57 13.75 -58.65
C ASN A 702 17.00 12.67 -57.70
N GLY A 703 17.85 11.76 -57.21
CA GLY A 703 17.49 10.72 -56.24
C GLY A 703 17.58 11.12 -54.76
N ASN A 704 17.84 12.38 -54.42
CA ASN A 704 18.06 12.77 -53.03
C ASN A 704 16.74 13.01 -52.28
N TRP A 705 16.57 12.38 -51.13
CA TRP A 705 15.61 12.81 -50.12
C TRP A 705 16.33 13.77 -49.18
N ASP A 706 16.08 15.05 -49.39
CA ASP A 706 16.56 16.18 -48.60
C ASP A 706 15.46 17.25 -48.49
N THR A 707 15.72 18.34 -47.75
CA THR A 707 14.76 19.42 -47.47
C THR A 707 14.82 20.59 -48.46
N SER A 708 15.65 20.50 -49.51
CA SER A 708 15.99 21.59 -50.44
C SER A 708 15.68 21.31 -51.91
N THR A 709 15.63 20.03 -52.30
CA THR A 709 15.42 19.59 -53.68
C THR A 709 13.94 19.34 -53.94
N SER A 710 13.41 19.89 -55.05
CA SER A 710 12.01 19.76 -55.45
C SER A 710 11.70 18.39 -56.11
N ASN A 711 11.98 17.29 -55.40
CA ASN A 711 11.74 15.92 -55.86
C ASN A 711 10.32 15.40 -55.58
N TRP A 712 9.49 16.20 -54.93
CA TRP A 712 8.16 15.83 -54.45
C TRP A 712 7.06 16.60 -55.19
N VAL A 713 5.84 16.08 -55.15
CA VAL A 713 4.63 16.87 -55.38
C VAL A 713 3.75 16.84 -54.13
N ASP A 714 3.12 17.95 -53.81
CA ASP A 714 2.08 18.00 -52.80
C ASP A 714 0.84 17.22 -53.29
N ALA A 715 0.35 16.26 -52.50
CA ALA A 715 -0.72 15.35 -52.92
C ALA A 715 -2.09 16.03 -53.09
N ALA A 716 -2.32 17.16 -52.42
CA ALA A 716 -3.58 17.89 -52.49
C ALA A 716 -3.64 18.86 -53.69
N THR A 717 -2.50 19.44 -54.05
CA THR A 717 -2.39 20.47 -55.10
C THR A 717 -1.73 19.99 -56.40
N SER A 718 -1.05 18.83 -56.37
CA SER A 718 -0.20 18.31 -57.46
C SER A 718 0.95 19.23 -57.90
N VAL A 719 1.31 20.23 -57.10
CA VAL A 719 2.39 21.18 -57.40
C VAL A 719 3.76 20.62 -56.94
N PRO A 720 4.82 20.73 -57.76
CA PRO A 720 6.19 20.36 -57.34
C PRO A 720 6.65 21.14 -56.11
N THR A 721 7.28 20.44 -55.16
CA THR A 721 7.67 21.02 -53.86
C THR A 721 8.88 20.29 -53.25
N THR A 722 9.49 20.92 -52.24
CA THR A 722 10.48 20.30 -51.35
C THR A 722 9.79 19.58 -50.20
N PHE A 723 10.50 18.63 -49.58
CA PHE A 723 10.12 18.02 -48.31
C PHE A 723 10.50 18.93 -47.13
N SER A 724 9.76 18.84 -46.03
CA SER A 724 10.12 19.41 -44.73
C SER A 724 9.87 18.37 -43.64
N ASP A 725 10.68 18.38 -42.58
CA ASP A 725 10.50 17.45 -41.47
C ASP A 725 9.09 17.61 -40.86
N GLY A 726 8.45 16.46 -40.62
CA GLY A 726 7.03 16.36 -40.25
C GLY A 726 6.07 16.13 -41.43
N ASP A 727 6.48 16.32 -42.68
CA ASP A 727 5.65 15.95 -43.84
C ASP A 727 5.51 14.41 -43.95
N PHE A 728 4.31 13.95 -44.33
CA PHE A 728 4.02 12.55 -44.63
C PHE A 728 4.43 12.26 -46.08
N VAL A 729 5.13 11.14 -46.33
CA VAL A 729 5.69 10.83 -47.65
C VAL A 729 5.15 9.52 -48.23
N VAL A 730 4.86 9.55 -49.54
CA VAL A 730 4.34 8.41 -50.30
C VAL A 730 5.24 8.10 -51.50
N PHE A 731 5.74 6.87 -51.57
CA PHE A 731 6.50 6.32 -52.68
C PHE A 731 5.61 5.33 -53.44
N GLU A 732 5.24 5.67 -54.68
CA GLU A 732 4.28 4.92 -55.49
C GLU A 732 4.66 4.91 -56.97
N ASP A 733 3.98 4.07 -57.76
CA ASP A 733 4.33 3.82 -59.17
C ASP A 733 4.22 5.05 -60.09
N THR A 734 3.68 6.18 -59.62
CA THR A 734 3.63 7.47 -60.33
C THR A 734 4.96 8.23 -60.33
N ALA A 735 6.01 7.75 -59.63
CA ALA A 735 7.34 8.36 -59.66
C ALA A 735 7.94 8.41 -61.08
N THR A 736 8.38 9.59 -61.54
CA THR A 736 8.83 9.81 -62.93
C THR A 736 10.34 9.75 -63.11
N GLY A 737 11.12 9.96 -62.05
CA GLY A 737 12.58 9.89 -62.04
C GLY A 737 13.10 8.73 -61.18
N ALA A 738 14.12 9.00 -60.37
CA ALA A 738 14.86 7.97 -59.63
C ALA A 738 13.98 7.21 -58.61
N THR A 739 14.06 5.87 -58.61
CA THR A 739 13.46 5.01 -57.58
C THR A 739 14.49 4.40 -56.61
N THR A 740 15.78 4.68 -56.82
CA THR A 740 16.81 4.59 -55.78
C THR A 740 16.90 5.96 -55.12
N ILE A 741 16.58 6.02 -53.82
CA ILE A 741 16.52 7.23 -53.04
C ILE A 741 17.66 7.26 -52.03
N ASN A 742 18.48 8.29 -52.15
CA ASN A 742 19.59 8.60 -51.27
C ASN A 742 19.11 9.57 -50.18
N VAL A 743 18.97 9.09 -48.95
CA VAL A 743 18.61 9.91 -47.79
C VAL A 743 19.79 10.78 -47.41
N ILE A 744 19.61 12.10 -47.38
CA ILE A 744 20.69 13.05 -47.06
C ILE A 744 20.62 13.43 -45.58
N GLY A 745 21.66 13.05 -44.82
CA GLY A 745 21.71 13.33 -43.39
C GLY A 745 20.66 12.55 -42.62
N ALA A 746 19.81 13.25 -41.86
CA ALA A 746 18.64 12.68 -41.21
C ALA A 746 17.38 13.40 -41.72
N VAL A 747 16.33 12.63 -42.01
CA VAL A 747 15.00 13.14 -42.41
C VAL A 747 13.94 12.55 -41.49
N ILE A 748 13.00 13.38 -41.01
CA ILE A 748 11.98 12.97 -40.04
C ILE A 748 10.60 13.07 -40.71
N SER A 749 10.04 11.91 -41.04
CA SER A 749 8.69 11.81 -41.61
C SER A 749 7.60 12.12 -40.59
N GLY A 750 6.42 12.54 -41.05
CA GLY A 750 5.24 12.80 -40.22
C GLY A 750 4.89 11.68 -39.25
N GLN A 751 4.44 12.06 -38.05
CA GLN A 751 4.16 11.13 -36.95
C GLN A 751 2.67 11.14 -36.63
N SER A 752 2.02 9.97 -36.72
CA SER A 752 0.59 9.81 -36.42
C SER A 752 0.30 8.38 -36.01
N GLN A 753 -0.69 8.19 -35.12
CA GLN A 753 -1.22 6.88 -34.80
C GLN A 753 -1.94 6.25 -36.00
N THR A 754 -2.65 7.05 -36.80
CA THR A 754 -3.55 6.59 -37.87
C THR A 754 -2.90 6.59 -39.25
N VAL A 755 -1.98 7.51 -39.52
CA VAL A 755 -1.30 7.67 -40.82
C VAL A 755 0.18 7.28 -40.70
N ALA A 756 0.68 6.50 -41.65
CA ALA A 756 2.11 6.17 -41.72
C ALA A 756 2.91 7.37 -42.25
N GLY A 757 3.99 7.74 -41.54
CA GLY A 757 4.91 8.80 -41.95
C GLY A 757 5.57 8.53 -43.28
N VAL A 758 5.91 7.26 -43.53
CA VAL A 758 6.42 6.78 -44.82
C VAL A 758 5.51 5.67 -45.33
N THR A 759 4.91 5.86 -46.50
CA THR A 759 4.13 4.82 -47.19
C THR A 759 4.82 4.46 -48.50
N VAL A 760 5.18 3.19 -48.67
CA VAL A 760 5.67 2.63 -49.94
C VAL A 760 4.57 1.74 -50.50
N SER A 761 3.95 2.20 -51.58
CA SER A 761 2.75 1.63 -52.20
C SER A 761 3.01 1.34 -53.67
N ASN A 762 3.71 0.24 -53.94
CA ASN A 762 4.29 -0.06 -55.23
C ASN A 762 3.94 -1.49 -55.71
N SER A 763 3.42 -1.59 -56.93
CA SER A 763 3.06 -2.85 -57.59
C SER A 763 3.73 -3.04 -58.95
N VAL A 764 4.46 -2.02 -59.44
CA VAL A 764 5.24 -2.09 -60.69
C VAL A 764 6.72 -1.79 -60.45
N LYS A 765 7.03 -0.64 -59.83
CA LYS A 765 8.40 -0.15 -59.63
C LYS A 765 8.97 -0.66 -58.31
N ASN A 766 10.24 -1.03 -58.31
CA ASN A 766 10.96 -1.30 -57.07
C ASN A 766 11.56 0.01 -56.53
N PHE A 767 11.49 0.20 -55.22
CA PHE A 767 12.10 1.33 -54.52
C PHE A 767 13.28 0.84 -53.67
N ALA A 768 14.33 1.66 -53.55
CA ALA A 768 15.47 1.39 -52.68
C ALA A 768 15.82 2.63 -51.86
N PHE A 769 16.03 2.49 -50.55
CA PHE A 769 16.48 3.54 -49.65
C PHE A 769 17.94 3.28 -49.25
N SER A 770 18.83 4.24 -49.46
CA SER A 770 20.26 4.16 -49.10
C SER A 770 20.75 5.49 -48.50
N GLY A 771 21.97 5.49 -47.95
CA GLY A 771 22.62 6.72 -47.47
C GLY A 771 22.43 6.96 -45.98
N GLY A 772 21.79 8.07 -45.62
CA GLY A 772 21.59 8.53 -44.24
C GLY A 772 20.49 7.82 -43.47
N THR A 773 19.83 8.56 -42.58
CA THR A 773 18.86 8.03 -41.61
C THR A 773 17.45 8.55 -41.85
N ILE A 774 16.49 7.63 -41.99
CA ILE A 774 15.05 7.92 -41.86
C ILE A 774 14.76 7.89 -40.35
N ALA A 775 14.80 9.07 -39.73
CA ALA A 775 14.91 9.25 -38.29
C ALA A 775 13.56 9.56 -37.62
N GLY A 776 13.55 9.42 -36.29
CA GLY A 776 12.37 9.60 -35.46
C GLY A 776 11.47 8.37 -35.41
N THR A 777 10.24 8.60 -34.96
CA THR A 777 9.31 7.55 -34.54
C THR A 777 8.10 7.42 -35.47
N GLY A 778 8.22 7.93 -36.69
CA GLY A 778 7.19 7.80 -37.72
C GLY A 778 6.94 6.35 -38.09
N ARG A 779 5.71 5.97 -38.41
CA ARG A 779 5.43 4.60 -38.87
C ARG A 779 5.79 4.46 -40.35
N MET A 780 6.48 3.38 -40.73
CA MET A 780 6.69 3.00 -42.13
C MET A 780 5.71 1.89 -42.53
N LEU A 781 5.10 2.01 -43.70
CA LEU A 781 4.15 1.05 -44.25
C LEU A 781 4.58 0.62 -45.65
N LYS A 782 4.76 -0.68 -45.87
CA LYS A 782 4.96 -1.28 -47.20
C LYS A 782 3.69 -2.04 -47.63
N GLN A 783 3.19 -1.72 -48.82
CA GLN A 783 2.04 -2.35 -49.47
C GLN A 783 2.26 -2.45 -50.99
N GLY A 784 1.43 -3.22 -51.71
CA GLY A 784 1.67 -3.55 -53.12
C GLY A 784 2.74 -4.64 -53.32
N THR A 785 2.76 -5.24 -54.51
CA THR A 785 3.51 -6.47 -54.80
C THR A 785 5.00 -6.29 -55.08
N SER A 786 5.46 -5.10 -55.50
CA SER A 786 6.86 -4.86 -55.88
C SER A 786 7.77 -4.73 -54.66
N ALA A 787 9.08 -4.84 -54.87
CA ALA A 787 10.07 -4.87 -53.79
C ALA A 787 10.36 -3.48 -53.20
N LEU A 788 10.78 -3.45 -51.93
CA LEU A 788 11.40 -2.32 -51.26
C LEU A 788 12.73 -2.76 -50.64
N THR A 789 13.84 -2.19 -51.08
CA THR A 789 15.16 -2.42 -50.50
C THR A 789 15.49 -1.33 -49.48
N ILE A 790 15.99 -1.69 -48.30
CA ILE A 790 16.41 -0.74 -47.26
C ILE A 790 17.87 -1.00 -46.88
N ASP A 791 18.77 -0.18 -47.42
CA ASP A 791 20.19 -0.11 -47.07
C ASP A 791 20.52 1.13 -46.21
N ALA A 792 19.59 2.09 -46.13
CA ALA A 792 19.62 3.21 -45.20
C ALA A 792 19.39 2.74 -43.74
N THR A 793 19.74 3.59 -42.78
CA THR A 793 19.27 3.40 -41.39
C THR A 793 17.84 3.93 -41.27
N SER A 794 16.94 3.20 -40.62
CA SER A 794 15.58 3.66 -40.34
C SER A 794 15.17 3.32 -38.90
N GLU A 795 14.84 4.36 -38.14
CA GLU A 795 14.34 4.25 -36.77
C GLU A 795 12.83 3.92 -36.75
N ASN A 796 12.13 4.26 -37.83
CA ASN A 796 10.69 4.07 -38.03
C ASN A 796 10.25 2.60 -37.87
N PRO A 797 9.23 2.30 -37.04
CA PRO A 797 8.61 0.97 -36.99
C PRO A 797 7.98 0.60 -38.35
N LEU A 798 8.38 -0.54 -38.91
CA LEU A 798 7.97 -1.01 -40.24
C LEU A 798 6.81 -2.00 -40.16
N THR A 799 5.75 -1.75 -40.93
CA THR A 799 4.70 -2.74 -41.21
C THR A 799 4.76 -3.16 -42.67
N VAL A 800 5.06 -4.43 -42.94
CA VAL A 800 4.99 -5.02 -44.29
C VAL A 800 3.65 -5.72 -44.44
N ARG A 801 2.71 -5.11 -45.18
CA ARG A 801 1.41 -5.71 -45.50
C ARG A 801 1.49 -6.66 -46.69
N GLU A 802 2.23 -6.25 -47.73
CA GLU A 802 2.31 -6.96 -49.01
C GLU A 802 3.67 -6.76 -49.68
N GLY A 803 4.02 -7.69 -50.57
CA GLY A 803 5.27 -7.65 -51.34
C GLY A 803 6.48 -8.16 -50.56
N VAL A 804 7.66 -7.74 -51.01
CA VAL A 804 8.96 -8.12 -50.44
C VAL A 804 9.66 -6.87 -49.88
N VAL A 805 10.27 -7.01 -48.70
CA VAL A 805 11.29 -6.09 -48.20
C VAL A 805 12.62 -6.83 -48.10
N ASP A 806 13.69 -6.24 -48.61
CA ASP A 806 15.06 -6.73 -48.50
C ASP A 806 16.04 -5.60 -48.15
N GLY A 807 17.33 -5.91 -48.00
CA GLY A 807 18.38 -4.92 -47.72
C GLY A 807 19.34 -5.28 -46.59
N THR A 808 20.29 -4.38 -46.38
CA THR A 808 21.44 -4.51 -45.47
C THR A 808 21.50 -3.43 -44.38
N GLY A 809 20.61 -2.43 -44.41
CA GLY A 809 20.57 -1.32 -43.45
C GLY A 809 20.01 -1.73 -42.09
N ALA A 810 20.06 -0.84 -41.10
CA ALA A 810 19.41 -1.09 -39.81
C ALA A 810 17.96 -0.59 -39.83
N ILE A 811 16.98 -1.43 -39.45
CA ILE A 811 15.55 -1.07 -39.38
C ILE A 811 14.96 -1.23 -37.98
N GLY A 812 13.97 -0.38 -37.68
CA GLY A 812 13.17 -0.40 -36.46
C GLY A 812 12.31 -1.66 -36.30
N PRO A 813 11.48 -1.72 -35.23
CA PRO A 813 10.62 -2.85 -34.96
C PRO A 813 9.71 -3.16 -36.16
N THR A 814 9.81 -4.39 -36.67
CA THR A 814 9.22 -4.80 -37.94
C THR A 814 8.11 -5.84 -37.73
N THR A 815 6.95 -5.60 -38.36
CA THR A 815 5.81 -6.52 -38.39
C THR A 815 5.49 -6.96 -39.81
N ILE A 816 5.40 -8.28 -40.05
CA ILE A 816 5.12 -8.86 -41.37
C ILE A 816 3.75 -9.54 -41.36
N ALA A 817 2.87 -9.14 -42.28
CA ALA A 817 1.57 -9.77 -42.50
C ALA A 817 1.69 -11.10 -43.29
N ALA A 818 0.68 -11.96 -43.16
CA ALA A 818 0.61 -13.19 -43.94
C ALA A 818 0.62 -12.91 -45.45
N GLY A 819 1.48 -13.61 -46.20
CA GLY A 819 1.68 -13.41 -47.64
C GLY A 819 2.75 -12.37 -48.02
N ALA A 820 3.24 -11.56 -47.07
CA ALA A 820 4.40 -10.70 -47.28
C ALA A 820 5.71 -11.43 -46.93
N THR A 821 6.84 -10.92 -47.46
CA THR A 821 8.18 -11.47 -47.23
C THR A 821 9.17 -10.40 -46.75
N LEU A 822 9.99 -10.75 -45.76
CA LEU A 822 11.20 -10.02 -45.37
C LEU A 822 12.42 -10.92 -45.60
N SER A 823 13.31 -10.53 -46.52
CA SER A 823 14.56 -11.24 -46.80
C SER A 823 15.74 -10.31 -46.55
N TYR A 824 16.19 -10.26 -45.29
CA TYR A 824 16.98 -9.14 -44.79
C TYR A 824 18.31 -9.62 -44.23
N ALA A 825 19.38 -8.88 -44.55
CA ALA A 825 20.74 -9.15 -44.08
C ALA A 825 21.22 -8.12 -43.04
N GLY A 826 20.51 -6.98 -42.92
CA GLY A 826 20.81 -5.92 -41.96
C GLY A 826 20.26 -6.16 -40.56
N ALA A 827 20.51 -5.21 -39.66
CA ALA A 827 20.04 -5.26 -38.28
C ALA A 827 18.53 -4.94 -38.17
N ILE A 828 17.82 -5.65 -37.30
CA ILE A 828 16.38 -5.47 -37.05
C ILE A 828 16.15 -5.32 -35.55
N ALA A 829 15.59 -4.18 -35.11
CA ALA A 829 15.40 -3.89 -33.69
C ALA A 829 14.39 -4.81 -32.97
N GLY A 830 13.52 -5.50 -33.74
CA GLY A 830 12.62 -6.54 -33.26
C GLY A 830 11.73 -7.04 -34.40
N LEU A 831 11.34 -8.32 -34.40
CA LEU A 831 10.58 -8.93 -35.49
C LEU A 831 9.34 -9.67 -34.98
N THR A 832 8.17 -9.32 -35.52
CA THR A 832 6.92 -10.08 -35.38
C THR A 832 6.45 -10.51 -36.78
N SER A 833 6.44 -11.81 -37.08
CA SER A 833 6.04 -12.30 -38.40
C SER A 833 4.83 -13.23 -38.38
N SER A 834 3.90 -12.97 -39.29
CA SER A 834 2.87 -13.91 -39.77
C SER A 834 3.05 -14.28 -41.25
N GLY A 835 4.06 -13.71 -41.92
CA GLY A 835 4.48 -14.01 -43.28
C GLY A 835 5.84 -14.72 -43.32
N THR A 836 6.53 -14.63 -44.46
CA THR A 836 7.85 -15.24 -44.64
C THR A 836 8.94 -14.32 -44.13
N SER A 837 9.88 -14.84 -43.33
CA SER A 837 11.06 -14.10 -42.89
C SER A 837 12.31 -14.96 -43.00
N SER A 838 13.31 -14.50 -43.76
CA SER A 838 14.61 -15.16 -43.93
C SER A 838 15.76 -14.21 -43.63
N SER A 839 16.79 -14.73 -42.95
CA SER A 839 18.10 -14.06 -42.91
C SER A 839 18.99 -14.64 -44.00
N VAL A 840 19.82 -13.79 -44.60
CA VAL A 840 20.85 -14.22 -45.57
C VAL A 840 22.06 -14.83 -44.83
N ASP A 841 22.32 -14.40 -43.59
CA ASP A 841 23.31 -15.00 -42.67
C ASP A 841 22.62 -15.66 -41.46
N GLY A 842 22.88 -16.94 -41.19
CA GLY A 842 22.05 -17.82 -40.35
C GLY A 842 22.01 -17.59 -38.83
N GLY A 843 22.06 -16.34 -38.33
CA GLY A 843 22.11 -16.01 -36.91
C GLY A 843 20.92 -15.19 -36.38
N TRP A 844 19.81 -15.84 -36.00
CA TRP A 844 18.76 -15.21 -35.18
C TRP A 844 18.79 -15.73 -33.74
N GLN A 845 18.97 -14.83 -32.76
CA GLN A 845 18.65 -15.09 -31.35
C GLN A 845 17.15 -14.88 -31.12
N ILE A 846 16.32 -15.90 -31.36
CA ILE A 846 14.87 -15.84 -31.12
C ILE A 846 14.55 -16.27 -29.68
N SER A 847 14.19 -15.32 -28.82
CA SER A 847 13.55 -15.58 -27.52
C SER A 847 12.09 -16.01 -27.72
N LYS A 848 11.88 -17.26 -28.14
CA LYS A 848 10.57 -17.79 -28.53
C LYS A 848 9.71 -18.11 -27.30
N LEU A 849 8.69 -17.29 -27.04
CA LEU A 849 7.71 -17.53 -25.97
C LEU A 849 6.34 -17.93 -26.55
N GLY A 850 6.01 -19.21 -26.40
CA GLY A 850 4.63 -19.70 -26.28
C GLY A 850 3.69 -19.67 -27.51
N ARG A 851 3.62 -20.79 -28.24
CA ARG A 851 2.32 -21.34 -28.69
C ARG A 851 2.41 -22.86 -28.88
N ARG A 852 1.68 -23.62 -28.05
CA ARG A 852 1.39 -25.05 -28.31
C ARG A 852 0.30 -25.13 -29.39
N GLY A 853 0.56 -25.88 -30.45
CA GLY A 853 -0.44 -26.34 -31.42
C GLY A 853 -0.44 -27.86 -31.46
N HIS A 854 -1.61 -28.48 -31.59
CA HIS A 854 -1.77 -29.94 -31.46
C HIS A 854 -1.04 -30.75 -32.53
N HIS A 855 -0.47 -31.89 -32.12
CA HIS A 855 -0.02 -32.95 -33.03
C HIS A 855 -1.19 -33.85 -33.45
N ALA A 856 -1.31 -34.03 -34.76
CA ALA A 856 -1.76 -35.23 -35.46
C ALA A 856 -1.01 -35.24 -36.81
N GLY A 857 -0.50 -36.34 -37.36
CA GLY A 857 -0.39 -37.73 -36.91
C GLY A 857 0.37 -38.53 -37.99
N HIS A 858 0.61 -39.82 -37.74
CA HIS A 858 1.29 -40.80 -38.61
C HIS A 858 2.80 -40.63 -38.92
N ASP A 859 3.53 -41.64 -38.43
CA ASP A 859 4.44 -42.54 -39.16
C ASP A 859 5.44 -41.96 -40.18
N ASP A 860 6.73 -42.21 -39.96
CA ASP A 860 7.33 -43.41 -40.55
C ASP A 860 8.59 -43.91 -39.79
N ASP A 861 9.00 -45.15 -40.08
CA ASP A 861 9.86 -45.99 -39.24
C ASP A 861 11.38 -45.94 -39.59
N CYS A 862 12.18 -46.62 -38.76
CA CYS A 862 13.54 -47.11 -38.98
C CYS A 862 14.73 -46.12 -38.96
N LEU A 863 15.61 -46.31 -37.95
CA LEU A 863 17.03 -46.62 -38.22
C LEU A 863 17.75 -47.26 -37.01
N ARG A 864 18.33 -48.46 -37.22
CA ARG A 864 19.28 -49.12 -36.31
C ARG A 864 20.72 -48.97 -36.82
N ARG A 865 21.67 -48.65 -35.93
CA ARG A 865 23.07 -49.17 -35.81
C ARG A 865 23.90 -48.19 -34.96
N THR A 866 24.19 -48.47 -33.69
CA THR A 866 25.34 -49.27 -33.18
C THR A 866 26.72 -48.74 -33.58
N GLY A 867 27.46 -48.20 -32.60
CA GLY A 867 28.83 -47.69 -32.73
C GLY A 867 29.49 -47.40 -31.38
N ASP A 868 29.89 -48.46 -30.67
CA ASP A 868 30.92 -48.46 -29.60
C ASP A 868 32.24 -47.80 -30.12
N LYS A 869 33.18 -47.20 -29.35
CA LYS A 869 33.55 -47.30 -27.92
C LYS A 869 34.46 -46.07 -27.48
N PRO A 870 35.18 -46.02 -26.33
CA PRO A 870 35.12 -44.86 -25.41
C PRO A 870 36.47 -44.12 -25.19
N HIS A 871 36.54 -43.15 -24.24
CA HIS A 871 37.47 -43.19 -23.08
C HIS A 871 37.36 -42.01 -22.07
N PHE A 872 37.52 -42.33 -20.77
CA PHE A 872 37.96 -41.54 -19.60
C PHE A 872 37.24 -40.24 -19.15
N GLY A 873 36.99 -40.13 -17.83
CA GLY A 873 36.57 -38.91 -17.13
C GLY A 873 36.05 -39.17 -15.70
N HIS A 874 36.92 -39.10 -14.71
CA HIS A 874 36.72 -39.47 -13.28
C HIS A 874 35.47 -38.93 -12.56
N ALA A 875 35.07 -39.65 -11.51
CA ALA A 875 34.12 -39.20 -10.48
C ALA A 875 34.75 -39.23 -9.07
N GLU A 876 34.46 -38.19 -8.28
CA GLU A 876 34.51 -38.16 -6.80
C GLU A 876 33.19 -37.49 -6.36
N ARG A 877 32.26 -38.17 -5.68
CA ARG A 877 32.19 -38.52 -4.24
C ARG A 877 32.05 -37.34 -3.26
N SER A 878 30.77 -37.07 -2.95
CA SER A 878 30.20 -36.95 -1.59
C SER A 878 30.83 -35.99 -0.56
N GLY A 879 30.05 -34.95 -0.23
CA GLY A 879 30.06 -34.21 1.03
C GLY A 879 28.67 -33.64 1.25
#